data_AF-A0A7C8N167-F1
#
_entry.id   AF-A0A7C8N167-F1
#
_cell.length_a   1.000
_cell.length_b   1.000
_cell.length_c   1.000
_cell.angle_alpha   90.00
_cell.angle_beta   90.00
_cell.angle_gamma   90.00
#
_symmetry.space_group_name_H-M   'P 1'
#
loop_
_entity.id
_entity.type
_entity.pdbx_description
1 polymer ?
#
loop_
_entity_poly.entity_id
_entity_poly.type
_entity_poly.pdbx_seq_one_letter_code
_entity_poly.pdbx_strand_id
1 'polypeptide(L)'
;MPQPTAARPREDFVHPDAQHAKRKKNPSPFAIEPITAFYIFLAANITAALFAPIQDCDETFNYWEPTHYLSHGYGLQTWEYSPDYAIRSWFYVALHATVAEFYFVRYALAFLCAFCQVLLFRVISFTLNPRIGLFFLMALVMSPGNFNASTAYLPSSFAMYMSFLGAAAFMNWRGGLKTSWGIWWFAVGGILGWPFASALCAPFMVEEAIFAIMSDRERFWETMLRVGRGVIAGLLLILGDSTINAFFYRKFEVVSWNIVKYNIFSSTGGPNLYGTEPWTFYFRNLAINFNIWFILALLSLPLFLLQKAFTAKQNTFQSGLRTIVFLAPFYMWLGIFTLQPHKEERFMYPAYPFLALNAALALHIVLSAFGSSDPKTIVGKIPARLKLLVVTSVLLVSLDLGLTRIMGIYTGYSAPLKIYEPLGAGVVGEQGIGGRGDNVCFGKEWYRSPSSYFLPRNMHAKFIKSEFRGLLPGEFSEARTGFGFFGGTWMPSSGLNDRNEEDMAKYVDIRQCSFLVDTQYPESTDPLPPHEPDYIADGDKWDIVKWLPASVIDEALPILGLANITEVGFSDIKGRSLSGPFMGVSFPDPSIIWGDGSWKAYATSSNGKHIPVATSSDTFSWTLTGNDALPDPGPWVASNDRGIWAPDVNKNDAGVYVMYYTARKQGSTHCIGAATSATALGPFIPQAAPLICNDAGGGVIDASGYDDGVNRWILWKVDGNSLGGATTCQGGTPSGAYKSTPIMIQRVARDALTLLDSPSKILDNEGASNNGVVEAPALYKIGDGNYILFYSAHCYSSDDYDIEYAFSSTINGAYTNRGILLRSVDNKGIWGPGGLDIDPNGKSVVFHGRLNANNGNGARQLYSASLTINGRSVSY
;
A
#
# COMPACT_ATOMS: atom_id res chain seq x y z
N MET A 1 -1.89 -63.27 -31.67
CA MET A 1 -1.84 -63.30 -33.15
C MET A 1 -3.04 -62.53 -33.69
N PRO A 2 -2.94 -61.86 -34.85
CA PRO A 2 -2.41 -60.52 -35.10
C PRO A 2 -3.49 -59.40 -35.11
N GLN A 3 -3.03 -58.15 -35.18
CA GLN A 3 -3.80 -56.88 -35.15
C GLN A 3 -4.91 -56.77 -36.21
N PRO A 4 -6.04 -56.07 -35.92
CA PRO A 4 -6.96 -55.65 -36.95
C PRO A 4 -6.41 -54.46 -37.75
N THR A 5 -6.56 -54.59 -39.07
CA THR A 5 -6.17 -53.68 -40.14
C THR A 5 -6.71 -52.26 -39.98
N ALA A 6 -5.86 -51.27 -40.25
CA ALA A 6 -6.23 -49.87 -40.34
C ALA A 6 -7.27 -49.65 -41.46
N ALA A 7 -8.43 -49.10 -41.10
CA ALA A 7 -9.45 -48.68 -42.05
C ALA A 7 -8.92 -47.52 -42.91
N ARG A 8 -9.10 -47.63 -44.24
CA ARG A 8 -8.78 -46.55 -45.20
C ARG A 8 -9.61 -45.30 -44.89
N PRO A 9 -9.06 -44.08 -45.08
CA PRO A 9 -9.85 -42.86 -44.95
C PRO A 9 -10.97 -42.84 -45.99
N ARG A 10 -12.20 -42.50 -45.58
CA ARG A 10 -13.27 -42.11 -46.51
C ARG A 10 -12.80 -40.86 -47.25
N GLU A 11 -12.62 -40.97 -48.56
CA GLU A 11 -12.56 -39.80 -49.43
C GLU A 11 -13.96 -39.19 -49.46
N ASP A 12 -14.11 -38.01 -48.84
CA ASP A 12 -15.32 -37.21 -48.96
C ASP A 12 -15.45 -36.73 -50.41
N PHE A 13 -16.47 -37.24 -51.11
CA PHE A 13 -16.79 -36.80 -52.47
C PHE A 13 -17.34 -35.37 -52.43
N VAL A 14 -16.58 -34.39 -52.91
CA VAL A 14 -17.00 -32.98 -53.00
C VAL A 14 -17.49 -32.70 -54.42
N HIS A 15 -18.77 -32.32 -54.55
CA HIS A 15 -19.37 -31.92 -55.82
C HIS A 15 -18.64 -30.68 -56.40
N PRO A 16 -18.35 -30.60 -57.71
CA PRO A 16 -17.58 -29.51 -58.33
C PRO A 16 -18.16 -28.10 -58.05
N ASP A 17 -19.48 -28.00 -57.90
CA ASP A 17 -20.17 -26.72 -57.63
C ASP A 17 -19.96 -26.19 -56.19
N ALA A 18 -19.38 -26.97 -55.29
CA ALA A 18 -19.10 -26.57 -53.91
C ALA A 18 -17.74 -25.88 -53.72
N GLN A 19 -16.90 -25.78 -54.76
CA GLN A 19 -15.55 -25.18 -54.65
C GLN A 19 -15.55 -23.68 -54.33
N HIS A 20 -16.68 -22.97 -54.54
CA HIS A 20 -16.80 -21.54 -54.22
C HIS A 20 -17.50 -21.23 -52.89
N ALA A 21 -18.02 -22.24 -52.19
CA ALA A 21 -18.53 -22.03 -50.84
C ALA A 21 -17.35 -22.00 -49.86
N LYS A 22 -16.86 -20.80 -49.50
CA LYS A 22 -15.98 -20.61 -48.33
C LYS A 22 -16.58 -21.44 -47.19
N ARG A 23 -15.85 -22.48 -46.71
CA ARG A 23 -16.20 -23.20 -45.48
C ARG A 23 -16.46 -22.14 -44.41
N LYS A 24 -17.74 -21.86 -44.10
CA LYS A 24 -18.11 -21.03 -42.96
C LYS A 24 -17.54 -21.76 -41.75
N LYS A 25 -16.44 -21.23 -41.19
CA LYS A 25 -15.85 -21.72 -39.95
C LYS A 25 -17.00 -21.76 -38.94
N ASN A 26 -17.33 -22.93 -38.42
CA ASN A 26 -18.40 -23.06 -37.43
C ASN A 26 -18.18 -22.02 -36.33
N PRO A 27 -19.19 -21.22 -35.93
CA PRO A 27 -19.01 -20.21 -34.90
C PRO A 27 -18.40 -20.84 -33.66
N SER A 28 -17.28 -20.30 -33.19
CA SER A 28 -16.65 -20.77 -31.95
C SER A 28 -17.69 -20.70 -30.82
N PRO A 29 -17.80 -21.73 -29.97
CA PRO A 29 -18.68 -21.69 -28.80
C PRO A 29 -18.20 -20.72 -27.71
N PHE A 30 -17.12 -19.97 -27.97
CA PHE A 30 -16.53 -19.01 -27.04
C PHE A 30 -16.31 -17.66 -27.73
N ALA A 31 -16.59 -16.57 -27.00
CA ALA A 31 -16.28 -15.21 -27.46
C ALA A 31 -14.76 -14.94 -27.44
N ILE A 32 -14.07 -15.53 -26.47
CA ILE A 32 -12.60 -15.58 -26.35
C ILE A 32 -12.19 -17.01 -26.03
N GLU A 33 -10.98 -17.42 -26.44
CA GLU A 33 -10.53 -18.79 -26.17
C GLU A 33 -10.37 -19.02 -24.65
N PRO A 34 -10.72 -20.21 -24.12
CA PRO A 34 -10.60 -20.48 -22.70
C PRO A 34 -9.18 -20.29 -22.14
N ILE A 35 -8.15 -20.55 -22.94
CA ILE A 35 -6.76 -20.32 -22.51
C ILE A 35 -6.46 -18.83 -22.34
N THR A 36 -7.00 -17.97 -23.21
CA THR A 36 -6.90 -16.51 -23.05
C THR A 36 -7.65 -16.05 -21.81
N ALA A 37 -8.86 -16.56 -21.58
CA ALA A 37 -9.63 -16.27 -20.38
C ALA A 37 -8.87 -16.68 -19.10
N PHE A 38 -8.21 -17.84 -19.10
CA PHE A 38 -7.35 -18.29 -18.01
C PHE A 38 -6.21 -17.30 -17.75
N TYR A 39 -5.49 -16.83 -18.77
CA TYR A 39 -4.42 -15.85 -18.59
C TYR A 39 -4.92 -14.50 -18.05
N ILE A 40 -6.11 -14.06 -18.47
CA ILE A 40 -6.71 -12.82 -17.94
C ILE A 40 -7.02 -12.98 -16.45
N PHE A 41 -7.68 -14.07 -16.06
CA PHE A 41 -7.95 -14.36 -14.65
C PHE A 41 -6.67 -14.51 -13.83
N LEU A 42 -5.69 -15.25 -14.36
CA LEU A 42 -4.41 -15.46 -13.69
C LEU A 42 -3.65 -14.15 -13.48
N ALA A 43 -3.62 -13.26 -14.48
CA ALA A 43 -2.98 -11.96 -14.34
C ALA A 43 -3.65 -11.10 -13.26
N ALA A 44 -5.00 -11.07 -13.23
CA ALA A 44 -5.74 -10.36 -12.20
C ALA A 44 -5.47 -10.93 -10.79
N ASN A 45 -5.52 -12.26 -10.65
CA ASN A 45 -5.33 -12.92 -9.36
C ASN A 45 -3.86 -12.87 -8.88
N ILE A 46 -2.86 -12.93 -9.77
CA ILE A 46 -1.44 -12.71 -9.38
C ILE A 46 -1.24 -11.27 -8.91
N THR A 47 -1.90 -10.30 -9.55
CA THR A 47 -1.87 -8.92 -9.09
C THR A 47 -2.46 -8.81 -7.69
N ALA A 48 -3.55 -9.53 -7.40
CA ALA A 48 -4.09 -9.63 -6.04
C ALA A 48 -3.11 -10.30 -5.05
N ALA A 49 -2.44 -11.39 -5.44
CA ALA A 49 -1.46 -12.08 -4.59
C ALA A 49 -0.30 -11.17 -4.16
N LEU A 50 0.09 -10.23 -5.03
CA LEU A 50 1.17 -9.28 -4.78
C LEU A 50 0.73 -8.08 -3.94
N PHE A 51 -0.45 -7.53 -4.22
CA PHE A 51 -0.82 -6.20 -3.75
C PHE A 51 -2.01 -6.18 -2.78
N ALA A 52 -2.87 -7.20 -2.74
CA ALA A 52 -4.00 -7.18 -1.81
C ALA A 52 -3.48 -7.30 -0.36
N PRO A 53 -3.86 -6.38 0.56
CA PRO A 53 -3.52 -6.50 1.97
C PRO A 53 -4.30 -7.65 2.63
N ILE A 54 -3.84 -8.09 3.79
CA ILE A 54 -4.61 -8.97 4.67
C ILE A 54 -5.63 -8.08 5.40
N GLN A 55 -6.90 -8.27 5.11
CA GLN A 55 -7.99 -7.41 5.62
C GLN A 55 -8.70 -8.02 6.83
N ASP A 56 -8.46 -9.29 7.11
CA ASP A 56 -9.16 -10.07 8.11
C ASP A 56 -8.15 -10.65 9.09
N CYS A 57 -8.33 -10.34 10.39
CA CYS A 57 -7.45 -10.83 11.43
C CYS A 57 -7.52 -12.36 11.59
N ASP A 58 -8.65 -12.99 11.24
CA ASP A 58 -8.75 -14.45 11.20
C ASP A 58 -7.88 -15.04 10.10
N GLU A 59 -7.68 -14.33 8.98
CA GLU A 59 -6.75 -14.79 7.95
C GLU A 59 -5.36 -14.97 8.55
N THR A 60 -4.89 -13.98 9.32
CA THR A 60 -3.62 -14.07 10.05
C THR A 60 -3.65 -15.18 11.10
N PHE A 61 -4.49 -15.05 12.12
CA PHE A 61 -4.34 -15.84 13.35
C PHE A 61 -4.91 -17.26 13.23
N ASN A 62 -5.87 -17.49 12.33
CA ASN A 62 -6.45 -18.81 12.13
C ASN A 62 -5.85 -19.59 10.94
N TYR A 63 -5.11 -18.95 10.03
CA TYR A 63 -4.56 -19.68 8.87
C TYR A 63 -3.08 -19.44 8.65
N TRP A 64 -2.62 -18.19 8.62
CA TRP A 64 -1.18 -17.90 8.47
C TRP A 64 -0.36 -18.40 9.67
N GLU A 65 -0.77 -18.08 10.90
CA GLU A 65 -0.05 -18.46 12.13
C GLU A 65 -0.01 -19.98 12.36
N PRO A 66 -1.11 -20.76 12.22
CA PRO A 66 -1.04 -22.21 12.29
C PRO A 66 -0.21 -22.84 11.17
N THR A 67 -0.24 -22.28 9.95
CA THR A 67 0.64 -22.74 8.85
C THR A 67 2.10 -22.47 9.16
N HIS A 68 2.39 -21.29 9.72
CA HIS A 68 3.71 -20.93 10.19
C HIS A 68 4.19 -21.89 11.28
N TYR A 69 3.33 -22.26 12.24
CA TYR A 69 3.64 -23.27 13.25
C TYR A 69 4.01 -24.64 12.64
N LEU A 70 3.23 -25.13 11.67
CA LEU A 70 3.52 -26.42 11.02
C LEU A 70 4.82 -26.41 10.19
N SER A 71 5.28 -25.25 9.74
CA SER A 71 6.47 -25.15 8.88
C SER A 71 7.73 -24.72 9.64
N HIS A 72 7.60 -23.79 10.59
CA HIS A 72 8.71 -23.16 11.31
C HIS A 72 8.80 -23.61 12.78
N GLY A 73 7.76 -24.26 13.32
CA GLY A 73 7.74 -24.83 14.67
C GLY A 73 7.33 -23.86 15.78
N TYR A 74 6.97 -22.61 15.46
CA TYR A 74 6.45 -21.60 16.39
C TYR A 74 5.40 -20.72 15.67
N GLY A 75 4.58 -20.01 16.43
CA GLY A 75 3.53 -19.14 15.91
C GLY A 75 2.42 -18.94 16.94
N LEU A 76 1.38 -18.21 16.56
CA LEU A 76 0.26 -17.88 17.44
C LEU A 76 -0.95 -18.82 17.26
N GLN A 77 -1.61 -19.13 18.36
CA GLN A 77 -2.74 -20.05 18.49
C GLN A 77 -3.98 -19.31 19.00
N THR A 78 -5.09 -19.45 18.29
CA THR A 78 -6.42 -19.06 18.77
C THR A 78 -7.08 -20.20 19.55
N TRP A 79 -8.10 -19.90 20.35
CA TRP A 79 -8.90 -20.89 21.07
C TRP A 79 -9.55 -21.93 20.13
N GLU A 80 -9.79 -21.55 18.89
CA GLU A 80 -10.45 -22.35 17.87
C GLU A 80 -9.64 -23.59 17.47
N TYR A 81 -8.31 -23.54 17.66
CA TYR A 81 -7.35 -24.63 17.47
C TYR A 81 -7.02 -25.39 18.76
N SER A 82 -7.69 -25.12 19.89
CA SER A 82 -7.55 -25.96 21.07
C SER A 82 -8.34 -27.26 20.91
N PRO A 83 -7.80 -28.43 21.34
CA PRO A 83 -8.55 -29.70 21.39
C PRO A 83 -9.87 -29.66 22.20
N ASP A 84 -10.01 -28.67 23.09
CA ASP A 84 -11.21 -28.48 23.90
C ASP A 84 -12.41 -28.05 23.03
N TYR A 85 -12.16 -27.25 21.99
CA TYR A 85 -13.18 -26.68 21.12
C TYR A 85 -13.16 -27.27 19.71
N ALA A 86 -11.97 -27.41 19.12
CA ALA A 86 -11.73 -28.04 17.82
C ALA A 86 -12.70 -27.57 16.71
N ILE A 87 -12.79 -26.24 16.51
CA ILE A 87 -13.67 -25.62 15.49
C ILE A 87 -12.90 -25.12 14.26
N ARG A 88 -11.63 -25.48 14.12
CA ARG A 88 -10.82 -25.25 12.91
C ARG A 88 -10.18 -26.56 12.45
N SER A 89 -10.11 -26.77 11.14
CA SER A 89 -9.55 -28.01 10.58
C SER A 89 -8.06 -27.85 10.34
N TRP A 90 -7.27 -28.70 11.00
CA TRP A 90 -5.84 -28.84 10.72
C TRP A 90 -5.58 -29.41 9.33
N PHE A 91 -6.53 -30.17 8.76
CA PHE A 91 -6.38 -30.71 7.41
C PHE A 91 -6.29 -29.57 6.38
N TYR A 92 -7.11 -28.54 6.51
CA TYR A 92 -7.07 -27.39 5.61
C TYR A 92 -5.72 -26.65 5.64
N VAL A 93 -5.17 -26.42 6.84
CA VAL A 93 -3.87 -25.78 7.04
C VAL A 93 -2.72 -26.66 6.52
N ALA A 94 -2.75 -27.96 6.85
CA ALA A 94 -1.71 -28.91 6.46
C ALA A 94 -1.54 -29.03 4.94
N LEU A 95 -2.61 -28.85 4.15
CA LEU A 95 -2.52 -28.83 2.69
C LEU A 95 -1.60 -27.71 2.18
N HIS A 96 -1.59 -26.57 2.84
CA HIS A 96 -0.83 -25.38 2.41
C HIS A 96 0.55 -25.29 3.07
N ALA A 97 0.71 -25.88 4.26
CA ALA A 97 1.99 -25.97 4.96
C ALA A 97 3.09 -26.73 4.20
N THR A 98 2.73 -27.52 3.18
CA THR A 98 3.72 -28.22 2.33
C THR A 98 4.53 -27.29 1.42
N VAL A 99 4.10 -26.05 1.22
CA VAL A 99 4.73 -25.09 0.28
C VAL A 99 5.02 -23.74 0.95
N ALA A 100 5.51 -23.84 2.19
CA ALA A 100 5.50 -22.92 3.33
C ALA A 100 6.09 -21.50 3.19
N GLU A 101 6.05 -20.86 2.02
CA GLU A 101 6.44 -19.45 1.90
C GLU A 101 5.21 -18.59 1.63
N PHE A 102 5.10 -17.46 2.35
CA PHE A 102 3.92 -16.58 2.34
C PHE A 102 3.43 -16.26 0.91
N TYR A 103 4.30 -15.68 0.08
CA TYR A 103 3.92 -15.32 -1.30
C TYR A 103 3.69 -16.54 -2.19
N PHE A 104 4.37 -17.67 -1.93
CA PHE A 104 4.16 -18.88 -2.70
C PHE A 104 2.72 -19.40 -2.52
N VAL A 105 2.23 -19.46 -1.28
CA VAL A 105 0.85 -19.86 -0.99
C VAL A 105 -0.13 -18.94 -1.73
N ARG A 106 0.09 -17.61 -1.71
CA ARG A 106 -0.77 -16.67 -2.43
C ARG A 106 -0.77 -16.89 -3.95
N TYR A 107 0.38 -17.19 -4.56
CA TYR A 107 0.45 -17.54 -5.98
C TYR A 107 -0.27 -18.84 -6.31
N ALA A 108 -0.18 -19.85 -5.43
CA ALA A 108 -0.90 -21.10 -5.59
C ALA A 108 -2.43 -20.88 -5.51
N LEU A 109 -2.89 -20.06 -4.56
CA LEU A 109 -4.30 -19.66 -4.46
C LEU A 109 -4.76 -18.88 -5.71
N ALA A 110 -3.96 -17.94 -6.20
CA ALA A 110 -4.25 -17.18 -7.42
C ALA A 110 -4.43 -18.09 -8.64
N PHE A 111 -3.53 -19.06 -8.80
CA PHE A 111 -3.59 -20.06 -9.87
C PHE A 111 -4.83 -20.95 -9.74
N LEU A 112 -5.10 -21.48 -8.55
CA LEU A 112 -6.25 -22.34 -8.30
C LEU A 112 -7.57 -21.59 -8.54
N CYS A 113 -7.66 -20.34 -8.09
CA CYS A 113 -8.81 -19.48 -8.34
C CYS A 113 -9.02 -19.27 -9.85
N ALA A 114 -7.97 -18.90 -10.59
CA ALA A 114 -8.04 -18.68 -12.04
C ALA A 114 -8.46 -19.96 -12.80
N PHE A 115 -7.97 -21.12 -12.36
CA PHE A 115 -8.38 -22.41 -12.90
C PHE A 115 -9.87 -22.69 -12.66
N CYS A 116 -10.39 -22.43 -11.46
CA CYS A 116 -11.80 -22.61 -11.16
C CYS A 116 -12.70 -21.63 -11.95
N GLN A 117 -12.29 -20.36 -12.04
CA GLN A 117 -12.98 -19.31 -12.81
C GLN A 117 -13.08 -19.68 -14.30
N VAL A 118 -12.01 -20.16 -14.93
CA VAL A 118 -12.04 -20.56 -16.35
C VAL A 118 -12.95 -21.77 -16.60
N LEU A 119 -13.01 -22.72 -15.66
CA LEU A 119 -13.90 -23.87 -15.80
C LEU A 119 -15.37 -23.46 -15.81
N LEU A 120 -15.79 -22.57 -14.90
CA LEU A 120 -17.16 -22.06 -14.91
C LEU A 120 -17.41 -21.17 -16.14
N PHE A 121 -16.47 -20.29 -16.52
CA PHE A 121 -16.55 -19.48 -17.74
C PHE A 121 -16.82 -20.33 -18.99
N ARG A 122 -16.12 -21.47 -19.13
CA ARG A 122 -16.32 -22.41 -20.24
C ARG A 122 -17.74 -22.93 -20.25
N VAL A 123 -18.22 -23.41 -19.10
CA VAL A 123 -19.58 -23.98 -18.96
C VAL A 123 -20.65 -22.93 -19.26
N ILE A 124 -20.53 -21.72 -18.71
CA ILE A 124 -21.43 -20.61 -19.01
C ILE A 124 -21.48 -20.33 -20.51
N SER A 125 -20.32 -20.25 -21.16
CA SER A 125 -20.21 -19.88 -22.58
C SER A 125 -20.94 -20.85 -23.51
N PHE A 126 -20.83 -22.17 -23.27
CA PHE A 126 -21.47 -23.15 -24.13
C PHE A 126 -22.86 -23.60 -23.67
N THR A 127 -23.22 -23.44 -22.40
CA THR A 127 -24.55 -23.82 -21.88
C THR A 127 -25.56 -22.68 -22.03
N LEU A 128 -25.14 -21.43 -21.83
CA LEU A 128 -26.03 -20.25 -21.89
C LEU A 128 -25.79 -19.46 -23.17
N ASN A 129 -24.71 -18.69 -23.22
CA ASN A 129 -24.34 -17.90 -24.38
C ASN A 129 -22.86 -17.46 -24.28
N PRO A 130 -22.09 -17.43 -25.38
CA PRO A 130 -20.71 -16.95 -25.37
C PRO A 130 -20.55 -15.53 -24.83
N ARG A 131 -21.56 -14.65 -25.03
CA ARG A 131 -21.56 -13.27 -24.52
C ARG A 131 -21.73 -13.22 -23.00
N ILE A 132 -22.58 -14.09 -22.44
CA ILE A 132 -22.75 -14.19 -20.98
C ILE A 132 -21.43 -14.64 -20.35
N GLY A 133 -20.72 -15.57 -20.99
CA GLY A 133 -19.37 -15.95 -20.57
C GLY A 133 -18.40 -14.77 -20.52
N LEU A 134 -18.37 -13.93 -21.56
CA LEU A 134 -17.53 -12.74 -21.59
C LEU A 134 -17.91 -11.73 -20.48
N PHE A 135 -19.20 -11.50 -20.26
CA PHE A 135 -19.68 -10.59 -19.21
C PHE A 135 -19.38 -11.11 -17.80
N PHE A 136 -19.45 -12.42 -17.60
CA PHE A 136 -19.04 -13.07 -16.36
C PHE A 136 -17.54 -12.87 -16.07
N LEU A 137 -16.69 -13.01 -17.10
CA LEU A 137 -15.26 -12.71 -16.96
C LEU A 137 -15.03 -11.25 -16.58
N MET A 138 -15.70 -10.31 -17.26
CA MET A 138 -15.59 -8.89 -16.93
C MET A 138 -16.05 -8.60 -15.50
N ALA A 139 -17.18 -9.18 -15.07
CA ALA A 139 -17.69 -9.00 -13.71
C ALA A 139 -16.70 -9.46 -12.63
N LEU A 140 -15.95 -10.53 -12.85
CA LEU A 140 -14.96 -11.01 -11.89
C LEU A 140 -13.64 -10.21 -11.94
N VAL A 141 -13.17 -9.82 -13.12
CA VAL A 141 -11.89 -9.11 -13.28
C VAL A 141 -12.00 -7.64 -12.85
N MET A 142 -13.15 -7.02 -13.08
CA MET A 142 -13.36 -5.58 -12.83
C MET A 142 -13.86 -5.27 -11.40
N SER A 143 -14.00 -6.28 -10.54
CA SER A 143 -14.61 -6.12 -9.21
C SER A 143 -13.59 -6.23 -8.08
N PRO A 144 -13.42 -5.18 -7.24
CA PRO A 144 -12.58 -5.22 -6.04
C PRO A 144 -12.84 -6.41 -5.11
N GLY A 145 -14.11 -6.82 -4.95
CA GLY A 145 -14.45 -7.95 -4.09
C GLY A 145 -13.79 -9.26 -4.52
N ASN A 146 -13.84 -9.56 -5.82
CA ASN A 146 -13.17 -10.76 -6.35
C ASN A 146 -11.64 -10.61 -6.34
N PHE A 147 -11.11 -9.40 -6.53
CA PHE A 147 -9.67 -9.13 -6.37
C PHE A 147 -9.19 -9.57 -4.99
N ASN A 148 -9.84 -9.13 -3.92
CA ASN A 148 -9.49 -9.52 -2.54
C ASN A 148 -9.74 -11.02 -2.27
N ALA A 149 -10.93 -11.52 -2.62
CA ALA A 149 -11.32 -12.91 -2.34
C ALA A 149 -10.50 -13.95 -3.12
N SER A 150 -9.91 -13.60 -4.27
CA SER A 150 -9.19 -14.55 -5.12
C SER A 150 -7.90 -15.10 -4.53
N THR A 151 -7.32 -14.42 -3.54
CA THR A 151 -6.03 -14.79 -2.91
C THR A 151 -6.02 -14.74 -1.40
N ALA A 152 -7.13 -14.35 -0.78
CA ALA A 152 -7.30 -14.42 0.67
C ALA A 152 -7.24 -15.88 1.14
N TYR A 153 -6.38 -16.17 2.11
CA TYR A 153 -6.18 -17.51 2.66
C TYR A 153 -7.26 -17.84 3.70
N LEU A 154 -8.51 -17.88 3.22
CA LEU A 154 -9.69 -18.11 4.03
C LEU A 154 -10.50 -19.30 3.53
N PRO A 155 -11.19 -20.03 4.41
CA PRO A 155 -12.10 -21.11 4.03
C PRO A 155 -13.25 -20.64 3.14
N SER A 156 -13.66 -19.37 3.27
CA SER A 156 -14.68 -18.76 2.41
C SER A 156 -14.20 -18.60 0.96
N SER A 157 -12.95 -18.19 0.74
CA SER A 157 -12.31 -18.17 -0.58
C SER A 157 -12.17 -19.58 -1.15
N PHE A 158 -11.77 -20.55 -0.32
CA PHE A 158 -11.73 -21.95 -0.74
C PHE A 158 -13.13 -22.48 -1.12
N ALA A 159 -14.15 -22.18 -0.33
CA ALA A 159 -15.54 -22.52 -0.63
C ALA A 159 -16.05 -21.82 -1.90
N MET A 160 -15.57 -20.60 -2.20
CA MET A 160 -15.81 -19.92 -3.47
C MET A 160 -15.22 -20.71 -4.65
N TYR A 161 -13.97 -21.20 -4.54
CA TYR A 161 -13.35 -22.04 -5.57
C TYR A 161 -14.17 -23.29 -5.84
N MET A 162 -14.59 -23.97 -4.77
CA MET A 162 -15.43 -25.15 -4.86
C MET A 162 -16.83 -24.83 -5.42
N SER A 163 -17.37 -23.65 -5.14
CA SER A 163 -18.64 -23.17 -5.71
C SER A 163 -18.55 -22.95 -7.22
N PHE A 164 -17.42 -22.45 -7.75
CA PHE A 164 -17.17 -22.41 -9.19
C PHE A 164 -17.22 -23.81 -9.81
N LEU A 165 -16.56 -24.79 -9.19
CA LEU A 165 -16.51 -26.17 -9.67
C LEU A 165 -17.86 -26.89 -9.56
N GLY A 166 -18.56 -26.71 -8.44
CA GLY A 166 -19.90 -27.25 -8.18
C GLY A 166 -20.92 -26.72 -9.18
N ALA A 167 -20.97 -25.40 -9.37
CA ALA A 167 -21.81 -24.76 -10.38
C ALA A 167 -21.47 -25.28 -11.80
N ALA A 168 -20.18 -25.37 -12.14
CA ALA A 168 -19.74 -25.88 -13.44
C ALA A 168 -20.19 -27.34 -13.66
N ALA A 169 -20.19 -28.18 -12.63
CA ALA A 169 -20.66 -29.56 -12.71
C ALA A 169 -22.18 -29.64 -12.92
N PHE A 170 -22.98 -28.91 -12.14
CA PHE A 170 -24.45 -28.89 -12.29
C PHE A 170 -24.92 -28.28 -13.61
N MET A 171 -24.23 -27.24 -14.08
CA MET A 171 -24.58 -26.56 -15.33
C MET A 171 -24.15 -27.37 -16.59
N ASN A 172 -23.17 -28.27 -16.48
CA ASN A 172 -22.64 -29.01 -17.61
C ASN A 172 -23.33 -30.36 -17.83
N TRP A 173 -24.22 -30.43 -18.83
CA TRP A 173 -24.92 -31.67 -19.20
C TRP A 173 -24.27 -32.43 -20.37
N ARG A 174 -23.12 -31.94 -20.90
CA ARG A 174 -22.42 -32.65 -21.97
C ARG A 174 -21.83 -33.94 -21.41
N GLY A 175 -22.26 -35.07 -21.99
CA GLY A 175 -21.89 -36.41 -21.50
C GLY A 175 -22.73 -36.89 -20.32
N GLY A 176 -23.90 -36.27 -20.05
CA GLY A 176 -24.83 -36.68 -19.00
C GLY A 176 -24.87 -35.73 -17.79
N LEU A 177 -25.78 -36.01 -16.87
CA LEU A 177 -25.95 -35.26 -15.61
C LEU A 177 -24.84 -35.59 -14.62
N LYS A 178 -24.14 -34.56 -14.13
CA LYS A 178 -22.98 -34.69 -13.24
C LYS A 178 -23.32 -34.38 -11.78
N THR A 179 -24.53 -34.72 -11.36
CA THR A 179 -25.09 -34.45 -10.03
C THR A 179 -24.15 -34.85 -8.90
N SER A 180 -23.57 -36.06 -8.95
CA SER A 180 -22.64 -36.54 -7.91
C SER A 180 -21.37 -35.67 -7.79
N TRP A 181 -20.84 -35.18 -8.93
CA TRP A 181 -19.69 -34.29 -8.94
C TRP A 181 -20.04 -32.89 -8.42
N GLY A 182 -21.24 -32.40 -8.72
CA GLY A 182 -21.75 -31.15 -8.15
C GLY A 182 -21.83 -31.22 -6.63
N ILE A 183 -22.47 -32.27 -6.10
CA ILE A 183 -22.57 -32.53 -4.66
C ILE A 183 -21.17 -32.65 -4.04
N TRP A 184 -20.26 -33.40 -4.68
CA TRP A 184 -18.89 -33.58 -4.21
C TRP A 184 -18.17 -32.25 -4.02
N TRP A 185 -18.18 -31.34 -5.01
CA TRP A 185 -17.48 -30.07 -4.87
C TRP A 185 -18.07 -29.18 -3.78
N PHE A 186 -19.39 -29.07 -3.67
CA PHE A 186 -20.00 -28.34 -2.56
C PHE A 186 -19.69 -29.00 -1.21
N ALA A 187 -19.62 -30.33 -1.14
CA ALA A 187 -19.22 -31.05 0.07
C ALA A 187 -17.75 -30.76 0.43
N VAL A 188 -16.83 -30.73 -0.54
CA VAL A 188 -15.43 -30.34 -0.31
C VAL A 188 -15.33 -28.91 0.23
N GLY A 189 -16.06 -27.97 -0.37
CA GLY A 189 -16.10 -26.58 0.09
C GLY A 189 -16.75 -26.41 1.47
N GLY A 190 -17.74 -27.24 1.79
CA GLY A 190 -18.42 -27.23 3.08
C GLY A 190 -17.61 -27.88 4.21
N ILE A 191 -17.06 -29.06 3.97
CA ILE A 191 -16.40 -29.86 5.00
C ILE A 191 -14.99 -29.33 5.30
N LEU A 192 -14.19 -29.05 4.26
CA LEU A 192 -12.83 -28.54 4.45
C LEU A 192 -12.74 -27.02 4.51
N GLY A 193 -13.69 -26.34 3.89
CA GLY A 193 -13.79 -24.88 3.91
C GLY A 193 -14.73 -24.41 5.02
N TRP A 194 -15.94 -24.04 4.63
CA TRP A 194 -16.92 -23.45 5.53
C TRP A 194 -18.29 -24.15 5.40
N PRO A 195 -18.80 -24.81 6.45
CA PRO A 195 -19.92 -25.75 6.35
C PRO A 195 -21.19 -25.13 5.78
N PHE A 196 -21.44 -23.86 6.07
CA PHE A 196 -22.61 -23.13 5.60
C PHE A 196 -22.64 -22.97 4.07
N ALA A 197 -21.49 -22.93 3.40
CA ALA A 197 -21.41 -22.83 1.94
C ALA A 197 -22.07 -24.01 1.21
N SER A 198 -22.25 -25.15 1.88
CA SER A 198 -23.01 -26.30 1.35
C SER A 198 -24.45 -25.92 0.99
N ALA A 199 -25.03 -24.89 1.62
CA ALA A 199 -26.38 -24.43 1.31
C ALA A 199 -26.51 -23.93 -0.13
N LEU A 200 -25.43 -23.44 -0.77
CA LEU A 200 -25.43 -23.01 -2.18
C LEU A 200 -25.74 -24.15 -3.16
N CYS A 201 -25.61 -25.41 -2.72
CA CYS A 201 -26.02 -26.59 -3.48
C CYS A 201 -27.56 -26.75 -3.56
N ALA A 202 -28.31 -26.16 -2.62
CA ALA A 202 -29.73 -26.44 -2.44
C ALA A 202 -30.59 -26.13 -3.68
N PRO A 203 -30.43 -25.00 -4.41
CA PRO A 203 -31.24 -24.74 -5.61
C PRO A 203 -31.07 -25.81 -6.70
N PHE A 204 -29.85 -26.32 -6.88
CA PHE A 204 -29.57 -27.39 -7.84
C PHE A 204 -30.19 -28.73 -7.39
N MET A 205 -30.22 -28.99 -6.08
CA MET A 205 -30.85 -30.19 -5.53
C MET A 205 -32.37 -30.16 -5.61
N VAL A 206 -32.97 -28.98 -5.44
CA VAL A 206 -34.41 -28.79 -5.68
C VAL A 206 -34.74 -29.06 -7.15
N GLU A 207 -33.91 -28.61 -8.10
CA GLU A 207 -34.08 -28.92 -9.52
C GLU A 207 -34.05 -30.44 -9.80
N GLU A 208 -33.04 -31.14 -9.28
CA GLU A 208 -32.91 -32.59 -9.44
C GLU A 208 -34.07 -33.35 -8.79
N ALA A 209 -34.56 -32.89 -7.62
CA ALA A 209 -35.74 -33.47 -6.97
C ALA A 209 -37.01 -33.29 -7.81
N ILE A 210 -37.23 -32.09 -8.37
CA ILE A 210 -38.36 -31.82 -9.26
C ILE A 210 -38.27 -32.73 -10.50
N PHE A 211 -37.11 -32.82 -11.14
CA PHE A 211 -36.93 -33.71 -12.30
C PHE A 211 -37.08 -35.18 -11.94
N ALA A 212 -36.63 -35.63 -10.77
CA ALA A 212 -36.82 -37.00 -10.31
C ALA A 212 -38.30 -37.34 -10.13
N ILE A 213 -39.07 -36.46 -9.47
CA ILE A 213 -40.51 -36.67 -9.21
C ILE A 213 -41.32 -36.65 -10.52
N MET A 214 -40.90 -35.84 -11.50
CA MET A 214 -41.57 -35.74 -12.80
C MET A 214 -41.13 -36.80 -13.82
N SER A 215 -40.18 -37.68 -13.47
CA SER A 215 -39.61 -38.67 -14.39
C SER A 215 -40.13 -40.09 -14.15
N ASP A 216 -39.92 -40.98 -15.12
CA ASP A 216 -40.22 -42.41 -14.99
C ASP A 216 -39.40 -43.09 -13.89
N ARG A 217 -39.90 -44.22 -13.39
CA ARG A 217 -39.32 -44.98 -12.26
C ARG A 217 -37.83 -45.30 -12.42
N GLU A 218 -37.36 -45.58 -13.65
CA GLU A 218 -35.95 -45.83 -13.92
C GLU A 218 -35.08 -44.58 -13.72
N ARG A 219 -35.48 -43.44 -14.29
CA ARG A 219 -34.77 -42.16 -14.15
C ARG A 219 -34.80 -41.62 -12.73
N PHE A 220 -35.89 -41.88 -12.01
CA PHE A 220 -35.96 -41.62 -10.57
C PHE A 220 -34.85 -42.40 -9.83
N TRP A 221 -34.73 -43.71 -10.11
CA TRP A 221 -33.69 -44.54 -9.48
C TRP A 221 -32.27 -44.11 -9.84
N GLU A 222 -32.02 -43.78 -11.11
CA GLU A 222 -30.73 -43.22 -11.53
C GLU A 222 -30.38 -41.95 -10.78
N THR A 223 -31.35 -41.05 -10.58
CA THR A 223 -31.15 -39.80 -9.85
C THR A 223 -30.81 -40.07 -8.39
N MET A 224 -31.55 -40.96 -7.72
CA MET A 224 -31.25 -41.36 -6.34
C MET A 224 -29.87 -42.02 -6.21
N LEU A 225 -29.44 -42.83 -7.18
CA LEU A 225 -28.08 -43.39 -7.21
C LEU A 225 -27.01 -42.31 -7.37
N ARG A 226 -27.23 -41.32 -8.24
CA ARG A 226 -26.30 -40.18 -8.40
C ARG A 226 -26.20 -39.36 -7.10
N VAL A 227 -27.33 -39.05 -6.47
CA VAL A 227 -27.36 -38.32 -5.19
C VAL A 227 -26.69 -39.14 -4.10
N GLY A 228 -27.03 -40.42 -3.96
CA GLY A 228 -26.44 -41.33 -2.97
C GLY A 228 -24.92 -41.45 -3.11
N ARG A 229 -24.38 -41.54 -4.33
CA ARG A 229 -22.93 -41.51 -4.58
C ARG A 229 -22.27 -40.22 -4.10
N GLY A 230 -22.91 -39.07 -4.34
CA GLY A 230 -22.42 -37.77 -3.86
C GLY A 230 -22.41 -37.69 -2.33
N VAL A 231 -23.47 -38.16 -1.68
CA VAL A 231 -23.60 -38.19 -0.21
C VAL A 231 -22.56 -39.12 0.41
N ILE A 232 -22.39 -40.34 -0.12
CA ILE A 232 -21.37 -41.29 0.36
C ILE A 232 -19.97 -40.69 0.22
N ALA A 233 -19.66 -40.03 -0.90
CA ALA A 233 -18.38 -39.36 -1.08
C ALA A 233 -18.17 -38.24 -0.03
N GLY A 234 -19.21 -37.44 0.26
CA GLY A 234 -19.17 -36.45 1.34
C GLY A 234 -18.93 -37.06 2.73
N LEU A 235 -19.58 -38.19 3.05
CA LEU A 235 -19.36 -38.90 4.33
C LEU A 235 -17.94 -39.46 4.45
N LEU A 236 -17.38 -40.00 3.36
CA LEU A 236 -15.98 -40.44 3.31
C LEU A 236 -15.01 -39.27 3.50
N LEU A 237 -15.35 -38.08 2.97
CA LEU A 237 -14.56 -36.88 3.17
C LEU A 237 -14.59 -36.42 4.63
N ILE A 238 -15.76 -36.43 5.29
CA ILE A 238 -15.87 -36.16 6.73
C ILE A 238 -15.00 -37.12 7.53
N LEU A 239 -15.03 -38.42 7.20
CA LEU A 239 -14.20 -39.41 7.87
C LEU A 239 -12.70 -39.12 7.67
N GLY A 240 -12.28 -38.78 6.45
CA GLY A 240 -10.90 -38.41 6.14
C GLY A 240 -10.44 -37.17 6.91
N ASP A 241 -11.22 -36.10 6.86
CA ASP A 241 -10.96 -34.85 7.62
C ASP A 241 -10.88 -35.13 9.13
N SER A 242 -11.84 -35.86 9.68
CA SER A 242 -11.88 -36.21 11.11
C SER A 242 -10.68 -37.07 11.52
N THR A 243 -10.19 -37.94 10.63
CA THR A 243 -9.01 -38.79 10.89
C THR A 243 -7.73 -37.95 10.98
N ILE A 244 -7.56 -37.00 10.06
CA ILE A 244 -6.40 -36.08 10.07
C ILE A 244 -6.48 -35.16 11.29
N ASN A 245 -7.65 -34.61 11.59
CA ASN A 245 -7.85 -33.81 12.79
C ASN A 245 -7.61 -34.60 14.08
N ALA A 246 -7.97 -35.89 14.12
CA ALA A 246 -7.68 -36.75 15.26
C ALA A 246 -6.19 -36.95 15.52
N PHE A 247 -5.35 -36.90 14.48
CA PHE A 247 -3.90 -36.93 14.62
C PHE A 247 -3.38 -35.66 15.33
N PHE A 248 -3.85 -34.48 14.93
CA PHE A 248 -3.41 -33.21 15.51
C PHE A 248 -4.02 -32.94 16.88
N TYR A 249 -5.33 -33.11 17.05
CA TYR A 249 -6.00 -32.85 18.34
C TYR A 249 -5.80 -33.97 19.36
N ARG A 250 -5.28 -35.13 18.95
CA ARG A 250 -5.26 -36.38 19.76
C ARG A 250 -6.65 -36.82 20.24
N LYS A 251 -7.70 -36.34 19.58
CA LYS A 251 -9.10 -36.53 19.91
C LYS A 251 -9.91 -36.60 18.62
N PHE A 252 -10.79 -37.59 18.50
CA PHE A 252 -11.66 -37.70 17.33
C PHE A 252 -12.77 -36.64 17.40
N GLU A 253 -12.75 -35.70 16.46
CA GLU A 253 -13.66 -34.57 16.40
C GLU A 253 -14.15 -34.36 14.96
N VAL A 254 -15.42 -34.03 14.81
CA VAL A 254 -16.00 -33.64 13.52
C VAL A 254 -16.06 -32.12 13.47
N VAL A 255 -14.99 -31.51 12.98
CA VAL A 255 -14.77 -30.05 13.01
C VAL A 255 -15.94 -29.29 12.38
N SER A 256 -16.41 -29.72 11.20
CA SER A 256 -17.52 -29.07 10.51
C SER A 256 -18.82 -29.07 11.32
N TRP A 257 -19.05 -30.09 12.15
CA TRP A 257 -20.18 -30.15 13.07
C TRP A 257 -19.98 -29.22 14.27
N ASN A 258 -18.76 -29.17 14.83
CA ASN A 258 -18.46 -28.28 15.96
C ASN A 258 -18.64 -26.79 15.58
N ILE A 259 -18.27 -26.41 14.36
CA ILE A 259 -18.54 -25.05 13.82
C ILE A 259 -20.04 -24.77 13.80
N VAL A 260 -20.86 -25.69 13.29
CA VAL A 260 -22.32 -25.55 13.21
C VAL A 260 -22.93 -25.49 14.62
N LYS A 261 -22.47 -26.37 15.52
CA LYS A 261 -22.88 -26.40 16.93
C LYS A 261 -22.63 -25.06 17.61
N TYR A 262 -21.43 -24.49 17.45
CA TYR A 262 -21.07 -23.22 18.05
C TYR A 262 -21.89 -22.05 17.48
N ASN A 263 -22.02 -21.96 16.15
CA ASN A 263 -22.62 -20.79 15.51
C ASN A 263 -24.16 -20.78 15.52
N ILE A 264 -24.82 -21.95 15.49
CA ILE A 264 -26.28 -22.04 15.43
C ILE A 264 -26.90 -22.42 16.78
N PHE A 265 -26.27 -23.33 17.52
CA PHE A 265 -26.89 -24.01 18.66
C PHE A 265 -26.34 -23.56 20.02
N SER A 266 -25.36 -22.67 20.07
CA SER A 266 -24.83 -22.11 21.32
C SER A 266 -25.75 -21.02 21.87
N SER A 267 -26.02 -21.06 23.18
CA SER A 267 -26.82 -20.04 23.88
C SER A 267 -25.96 -18.96 24.53
N THR A 268 -24.69 -19.26 24.82
CA THR A 268 -23.74 -18.38 25.51
C THR A 268 -22.59 -17.91 24.62
N GLY A 269 -22.44 -18.51 23.45
CA GLY A 269 -21.42 -18.18 22.45
C GLY A 269 -22.05 -17.85 21.09
N GLY A 270 -21.22 -17.66 20.08
CA GLY A 270 -21.66 -17.48 18.70
C GLY A 270 -21.16 -16.18 18.05
N PRO A 271 -21.51 -15.97 16.78
CA PRO A 271 -20.89 -14.95 15.95
C PRO A 271 -21.18 -13.51 16.43
N ASN A 272 -22.31 -13.29 17.12
CA ASN A 272 -22.69 -11.96 17.61
C ASN A 272 -21.77 -11.41 18.70
N LEU A 273 -20.94 -12.25 19.34
CA LEU A 273 -19.92 -11.81 20.31
C LEU A 273 -18.90 -10.86 19.69
N TYR A 274 -18.71 -10.93 18.37
CA TYR A 274 -17.72 -10.15 17.62
C TYR A 274 -18.36 -8.96 16.89
N GLY A 275 -19.56 -8.54 17.30
CA GLY A 275 -20.27 -7.39 16.75
C GLY A 275 -21.42 -7.75 15.82
N THR A 276 -22.27 -6.76 15.55
CA THR A 276 -23.45 -6.89 14.68
C THR A 276 -23.60 -5.68 13.79
N GLU A 277 -24.17 -5.88 12.61
CA GLU A 277 -24.29 -4.84 11.57
C GLU A 277 -25.74 -4.69 11.10
N PRO A 278 -26.17 -3.51 10.61
CA PRO A 278 -27.52 -3.30 10.13
C PRO A 278 -27.80 -4.11 8.85
N TRP A 279 -29.09 -4.30 8.52
CA TRP A 279 -29.50 -5.06 7.33
C TRP A 279 -28.93 -4.48 6.01
N THR A 280 -28.60 -3.19 5.98
CA THR A 280 -28.02 -2.50 4.81
C THR A 280 -26.56 -2.85 4.54
N PHE A 281 -25.88 -3.54 5.44
CA PHE A 281 -24.43 -3.81 5.36
C PHE A 281 -24.01 -4.43 4.02
N TYR A 282 -24.61 -5.56 3.63
CA TYR A 282 -24.23 -6.23 2.38
C TYR A 282 -24.59 -5.42 1.13
N PHE A 283 -25.65 -4.62 1.17
CA PHE A 283 -25.98 -3.73 0.05
C PHE A 283 -24.90 -2.64 -0.12
N ARG A 284 -24.40 -2.07 0.97
CA ARG A 284 -23.30 -1.09 0.94
C ARG A 284 -21.98 -1.76 0.52
N ASN A 285 -21.64 -2.87 1.16
CA ASN A 285 -20.40 -3.60 0.90
C ASN A 285 -20.33 -4.10 -0.56
N LEU A 286 -21.37 -4.79 -1.05
CA LEU A 286 -21.37 -5.32 -2.42
C LEU A 286 -21.50 -4.21 -3.48
N ALA A 287 -22.15 -3.08 -3.17
CA ALA A 287 -22.15 -1.94 -4.08
C ALA A 287 -20.74 -1.33 -4.24
N ILE A 288 -19.91 -1.31 -3.20
CA ILE A 288 -18.53 -0.83 -3.29
C ILE A 288 -17.64 -1.88 -3.97
N ASN A 289 -17.84 -3.16 -3.67
CA ASN A 289 -17.00 -4.24 -4.15
C ASN A 289 -17.32 -4.74 -5.58
N PHE A 290 -18.54 -4.54 -6.06
CA PHE A 290 -19.00 -4.98 -7.37
C PHE A 290 -19.69 -3.88 -8.19
N ASN A 291 -19.84 -2.66 -7.65
CA ASN A 291 -20.40 -1.50 -8.36
C ASN A 291 -21.69 -1.80 -9.16
N ILE A 292 -21.69 -1.55 -10.47
CA ILE A 292 -22.82 -1.83 -11.36
C ILE A 292 -23.12 -3.33 -11.46
N TRP A 293 -22.12 -4.20 -11.28
CA TRP A 293 -22.32 -5.65 -11.33
C TRP A 293 -23.25 -6.14 -10.21
N PHE A 294 -23.19 -5.54 -9.02
CA PHE A 294 -24.12 -5.86 -7.95
C PHE A 294 -25.56 -5.46 -8.30
N ILE A 295 -25.76 -4.26 -8.86
CA ILE A 295 -27.08 -3.78 -9.30
C ILE A 295 -27.63 -4.71 -10.39
N LEU A 296 -26.80 -5.06 -11.37
CA LEU A 296 -27.16 -6.00 -12.42
C LEU A 296 -27.51 -7.39 -11.85
N ALA A 297 -26.76 -7.88 -10.85
CA ALA A 297 -27.05 -9.15 -10.19
C ALA A 297 -28.45 -9.14 -9.54
N LEU A 298 -28.83 -8.05 -8.86
CA LEU A 298 -30.16 -7.89 -8.27
C LEU A 298 -31.27 -7.80 -9.34
N LEU A 299 -31.01 -7.16 -10.47
CA LEU A 299 -31.97 -7.00 -11.57
C LEU A 299 -32.14 -8.26 -12.42
N SER A 300 -31.26 -9.26 -12.31
CA SER A 300 -31.25 -10.45 -13.16
C SER A 300 -32.57 -11.22 -13.19
N LEU A 301 -33.14 -11.56 -12.02
CA LEU A 301 -34.40 -12.29 -11.92
C LEU A 301 -35.61 -11.45 -12.36
N PRO A 302 -35.80 -10.18 -11.92
CA PRO A 302 -36.86 -9.32 -12.43
C PRO A 302 -36.82 -9.16 -13.96
N LEU A 303 -35.64 -8.90 -14.53
CA LEU A 303 -35.47 -8.73 -15.98
C LEU A 303 -35.77 -10.03 -16.74
N PHE A 304 -35.35 -11.17 -16.21
CA PHE A 304 -35.64 -12.48 -16.80
C PHE A 304 -37.14 -12.79 -16.81
N LEU A 305 -37.83 -12.55 -15.70
CA LEU A 305 -39.29 -12.74 -15.59
C LEU A 305 -40.04 -11.81 -16.54
N LEU A 306 -39.64 -10.55 -16.62
CA LEU A 306 -40.17 -9.57 -17.56
C LEU A 306 -39.99 -10.03 -19.01
N GLN A 307 -38.78 -10.45 -19.39
CA GLN A 307 -38.48 -10.96 -20.73
C GLN A 307 -39.37 -12.17 -21.08
N LYS A 308 -39.56 -13.11 -20.15
CA LYS A 308 -40.44 -14.27 -20.33
C LYS A 308 -41.91 -13.87 -20.51
N ALA A 309 -42.40 -12.88 -19.77
CA ALA A 309 -43.77 -12.40 -19.89
C ALA A 309 -44.06 -11.80 -21.28
N PHE A 310 -43.10 -11.08 -21.88
CA PHE A 310 -43.29 -10.45 -23.20
C PHE A 310 -42.94 -11.36 -24.39
N THR A 311 -42.16 -12.43 -24.20
CA THR A 311 -41.64 -13.29 -25.30
C THR A 311 -42.34 -14.65 -25.38
N ALA A 312 -43.60 -14.74 -24.91
CA ALA A 312 -44.34 -15.98 -24.61
C ALA A 312 -44.52 -17.03 -25.74
N LYS A 313 -43.86 -16.91 -26.91
CA LYS A 313 -44.09 -17.79 -28.07
C LYS A 313 -43.02 -18.86 -28.37
N GLN A 314 -41.85 -18.91 -27.71
CA GLN A 314 -40.77 -19.83 -28.20
C GLN A 314 -39.93 -20.63 -27.19
N ASN A 315 -40.09 -20.52 -25.86
CA ASN A 315 -39.22 -21.24 -24.91
C ASN A 315 -39.97 -22.25 -24.02
N THR A 316 -39.57 -23.51 -24.08
CA THR A 316 -40.05 -24.64 -23.26
C THR A 316 -39.97 -24.32 -21.76
N PHE A 317 -40.97 -24.73 -20.97
CA PHE A 317 -41.05 -24.55 -19.51
C PHE A 317 -39.74 -24.93 -18.79
N GLN A 318 -39.13 -26.05 -19.19
CA GLN A 318 -37.87 -26.58 -18.64
C GLN A 318 -36.68 -25.62 -18.77
N SER A 319 -36.55 -24.89 -19.88
CA SER A 319 -35.47 -23.90 -20.06
C SER A 319 -35.63 -22.68 -19.15
N GLY A 320 -36.89 -22.33 -18.82
CA GLY A 320 -37.20 -21.25 -17.90
C GLY A 320 -36.83 -21.58 -16.46
N LEU A 321 -37.28 -22.75 -15.98
CA LEU A 321 -37.00 -23.24 -14.63
C LEU A 321 -35.49 -23.32 -14.36
N ARG A 322 -34.73 -23.84 -15.32
CA ARG A 322 -33.28 -24.00 -15.21
C ARG A 322 -32.52 -22.69 -15.07
N THR A 323 -32.96 -21.65 -15.77
CA THR A 323 -32.35 -20.32 -15.62
C THR A 323 -32.61 -19.77 -14.21
N ILE A 324 -33.81 -19.97 -13.65
CA ILE A 324 -34.12 -19.57 -12.27
C ILE A 324 -33.22 -20.31 -11.27
N VAL A 325 -33.00 -21.62 -11.47
CA VAL A 325 -32.09 -22.42 -10.63
C VAL A 325 -30.67 -21.87 -10.64
N PHE A 326 -30.17 -21.41 -11.79
CA PHE A 326 -28.83 -20.83 -11.88
C PHE A 326 -28.72 -19.47 -11.19
N LEU A 327 -29.82 -18.70 -11.13
CA LEU A 327 -29.85 -17.39 -10.49
C LEU A 327 -30.09 -17.46 -8.96
N ALA A 328 -30.80 -18.49 -8.51
CA ALA A 328 -31.29 -18.63 -7.15
C ALA A 328 -30.20 -18.64 -6.04
N PRO A 329 -29.01 -19.27 -6.22
CA PRO A 329 -28.00 -19.31 -5.16
C PRO A 329 -27.61 -17.94 -4.64
N PHE A 330 -27.45 -16.93 -5.52
CA PHE A 330 -27.10 -15.57 -5.11
C PHE A 330 -28.20 -14.94 -4.25
N TYR A 331 -29.46 -14.99 -4.69
CA TYR A 331 -30.58 -14.38 -3.94
C TYR A 331 -30.83 -15.08 -2.60
N MET A 332 -30.76 -16.41 -2.58
CA MET A 332 -30.90 -17.21 -1.37
C MET A 332 -29.79 -16.87 -0.37
N TRP A 333 -28.54 -16.83 -0.82
CA TRP A 333 -27.40 -16.52 0.04
C TRP A 333 -27.47 -15.09 0.59
N LEU A 334 -27.74 -14.11 -0.28
CA LEU A 334 -27.91 -12.72 0.12
C LEU A 334 -29.04 -12.57 1.16
N GLY A 335 -30.16 -13.27 0.95
CA GLY A 335 -31.28 -13.29 1.90
C GLY A 335 -30.90 -13.87 3.26
N ILE A 336 -30.26 -15.05 3.28
CA ILE A 336 -29.84 -15.71 4.52
C ILE A 336 -28.94 -14.80 5.36
N PHE A 337 -27.87 -14.25 4.75
CA PHE A 337 -26.89 -13.46 5.49
C PHE A 337 -27.38 -12.05 5.82
N THR A 338 -28.24 -11.44 4.99
CA THR A 338 -28.87 -10.16 5.34
C THR A 338 -29.72 -10.26 6.61
N LEU A 339 -30.37 -11.42 6.82
CA LEU A 339 -31.19 -11.70 8.00
C LEU A 339 -30.36 -12.02 9.26
N GLN A 340 -29.09 -12.42 9.12
CA GLN A 340 -28.24 -12.68 10.29
C GLN A 340 -27.77 -11.37 10.92
N PRO A 341 -27.78 -11.22 12.26
CA PRO A 341 -27.31 -9.99 12.93
C PRO A 341 -25.83 -9.71 12.67
N HIS A 342 -24.97 -10.71 12.87
CA HIS A 342 -23.55 -10.64 12.58
C HIS A 342 -23.27 -10.78 11.08
N LYS A 343 -22.39 -9.92 10.55
CA LYS A 343 -22.10 -9.82 9.12
C LYS A 343 -20.64 -9.47 8.91
N GLU A 344 -20.04 -10.08 7.89
CA GLU A 344 -18.67 -9.84 7.49
C GLU A 344 -18.55 -9.97 5.97
N GLU A 345 -17.63 -9.23 5.36
CA GLU A 345 -17.43 -9.26 3.90
C GLU A 345 -17.12 -10.67 3.38
N ARG A 346 -16.25 -11.40 4.07
CA ARG A 346 -15.82 -12.74 3.65
C ARG A 346 -16.96 -13.78 3.59
N PHE A 347 -18.08 -13.55 4.28
CA PHE A 347 -19.26 -14.44 4.19
C PHE A 347 -19.91 -14.41 2.81
N MET A 348 -19.67 -13.37 2.01
CA MET A 348 -20.19 -13.27 0.65
C MET A 348 -19.30 -13.93 -0.40
N TYR A 349 -18.03 -14.27 -0.10
CA TYR A 349 -17.11 -14.85 -1.08
C TYR A 349 -17.67 -16.10 -1.77
N PRO A 350 -18.28 -17.09 -1.06
CA PRO A 350 -18.85 -18.28 -1.70
C PRO A 350 -19.92 -17.96 -2.75
N ALA A 351 -20.59 -16.81 -2.65
CA ALA A 351 -21.65 -16.40 -3.56
C ALA A 351 -21.18 -15.57 -4.77
N TYR A 352 -19.93 -15.13 -4.82
CA TYR A 352 -19.39 -14.35 -5.94
C TYR A 352 -19.51 -15.01 -7.33
N PRO A 353 -19.36 -16.34 -7.50
CA PRO A 353 -19.62 -17.00 -8.77
C PRO A 353 -21.04 -16.76 -9.29
N PHE A 354 -22.02 -16.77 -8.37
CA PHE A 354 -23.43 -16.60 -8.70
C PHE A 354 -23.79 -15.12 -8.85
N LEU A 355 -23.20 -14.22 -8.06
CA LEU A 355 -23.32 -12.77 -8.26
C LEU A 355 -22.86 -12.40 -9.68
N ALA A 356 -21.67 -12.83 -10.08
CA ALA A 356 -21.11 -12.56 -11.40
C ALA A 356 -21.96 -13.17 -12.52
N LEU A 357 -22.49 -14.39 -12.34
CA LEU A 357 -23.40 -15.03 -13.30
C LEU A 357 -24.71 -14.25 -13.46
N ASN A 358 -25.31 -13.82 -12.35
CA ASN A 358 -26.54 -13.03 -12.35
C ASN A 358 -26.32 -11.69 -13.06
N ALA A 359 -25.22 -11.00 -12.74
CA ALA A 359 -24.86 -9.74 -13.37
C ALA A 359 -24.63 -9.89 -14.88
N ALA A 360 -23.93 -10.96 -15.29
CA ALA A 360 -23.68 -11.27 -16.69
C ALA A 360 -24.97 -11.56 -17.47
N LEU A 361 -25.91 -12.29 -16.88
CA LEU A 361 -27.20 -12.56 -17.50
C LEU A 361 -28.04 -11.28 -17.63
N ALA A 362 -28.11 -10.47 -16.56
CA ALA A 362 -28.82 -9.20 -16.60
C ALA A 362 -28.27 -8.26 -17.67
N LEU A 363 -26.94 -8.12 -17.75
CA LEU A 363 -26.28 -7.32 -18.77
C LEU A 363 -26.60 -7.85 -20.18
N HIS A 364 -26.61 -9.18 -20.36
CA HIS A 364 -27.00 -9.78 -21.64
C HIS A 364 -28.45 -9.47 -22.03
N ILE A 365 -29.39 -9.51 -21.09
CA ILE A 365 -30.80 -9.16 -21.34
C ILE A 365 -30.92 -7.68 -21.72
N VAL A 366 -30.30 -6.79 -20.93
CA VAL A 366 -30.31 -5.33 -21.17
C VAL A 366 -29.70 -5.00 -22.53
N LEU A 367 -28.53 -5.54 -22.85
CA LEU A 367 -27.85 -5.28 -24.12
C LEU A 367 -28.56 -5.89 -25.31
N SER A 368 -29.27 -7.01 -25.14
CA SER A 368 -30.08 -7.60 -26.21
C SER A 368 -31.30 -6.72 -26.51
N ALA A 369 -31.94 -6.15 -25.48
CA ALA A 369 -33.03 -5.19 -25.65
C ALA A 369 -32.53 -3.86 -26.26
N PHE A 370 -31.43 -3.31 -25.73
CA PHE A 370 -30.83 -2.05 -26.19
C PHE A 370 -30.25 -2.15 -27.61
N GLY A 371 -29.70 -3.32 -27.96
CA GLY A 371 -29.16 -3.64 -29.28
C GLY A 371 -30.22 -3.88 -30.37
N SER A 372 -31.52 -3.89 -30.04
CA SER A 372 -32.59 -4.07 -31.03
C SER A 372 -32.50 -3.01 -32.12
N SER A 373 -32.63 -3.46 -33.37
CA SER A 373 -32.65 -2.61 -34.57
C SER A 373 -34.07 -2.43 -35.12
N ASP A 374 -35.11 -2.79 -34.35
CA ASP A 374 -36.49 -2.66 -34.79
C ASP A 374 -36.87 -1.17 -34.91
N PRO A 375 -37.12 -0.64 -36.13
CA PRO A 375 -37.42 0.78 -36.34
C PRO A 375 -38.73 1.23 -35.68
N LYS A 376 -39.59 0.31 -35.26
CA LYS A 376 -40.81 0.61 -34.50
C LYS A 376 -40.54 1.01 -33.04
N THR A 377 -39.37 0.68 -32.51
CA THR A 377 -38.97 1.03 -31.14
C THR A 377 -38.13 2.31 -31.13
N ILE A 378 -38.26 3.13 -30.08
CA ILE A 378 -37.43 4.34 -29.90
C ILE A 378 -35.94 3.97 -29.89
N VAL A 379 -35.62 2.85 -29.23
CA VAL A 379 -34.26 2.29 -29.15
C VAL A 379 -33.71 1.91 -30.52
N GLY A 380 -34.53 1.37 -31.43
CA GLY A 380 -34.09 1.02 -32.79
C GLY A 380 -33.71 2.21 -33.66
N LYS A 381 -34.16 3.42 -33.32
CA LYS A 381 -33.80 4.67 -34.02
C LYS A 381 -32.44 5.24 -33.62
N ILE A 382 -31.86 4.78 -32.49
CA ILE A 382 -30.57 5.26 -32.01
C ILE A 382 -29.44 4.68 -32.88
N PRO A 383 -28.49 5.50 -33.40
CA PRO A 383 -27.37 5.01 -34.18
C PRO A 383 -26.52 3.98 -33.42
N ALA A 384 -26.09 2.91 -34.11
CA ALA A 384 -25.30 1.83 -33.51
C ALA A 384 -23.99 2.33 -32.85
N ARG A 385 -23.33 3.35 -33.44
CA ARG A 385 -22.13 3.97 -32.86
C ARG A 385 -22.40 4.63 -31.51
N LEU A 386 -23.54 5.31 -31.38
CA LEU A 386 -23.93 5.95 -30.12
C LEU A 386 -24.28 4.90 -29.06
N LYS A 387 -24.97 3.82 -29.44
CA LYS A 387 -25.24 2.69 -28.54
C LYS A 387 -23.94 2.08 -28.00
N LEU A 388 -22.98 1.82 -28.88
CA LEU A 388 -21.67 1.28 -28.49
C LEU A 388 -20.94 2.24 -27.55
N LEU A 389 -20.92 3.54 -27.86
CA LEU A 389 -20.30 4.55 -27.02
C LEU A 389 -20.90 4.57 -25.60
N VAL A 390 -22.23 4.53 -25.48
CA VAL A 390 -22.91 4.48 -24.17
C VAL A 390 -22.51 3.24 -23.38
N VAL A 391 -22.57 2.05 -24.00
CA VAL A 391 -22.24 0.79 -23.33
C VAL A 391 -20.77 0.76 -22.91
N THR A 392 -19.86 1.14 -23.80
CA THR A 392 -18.43 1.20 -23.50
C THR A 392 -18.13 2.22 -22.40
N SER A 393 -18.77 3.39 -22.40
CA SER A 393 -18.57 4.40 -21.36
C SER A 393 -18.99 3.89 -19.99
N VAL A 394 -20.15 3.22 -19.88
CA VAL A 394 -20.63 2.64 -18.61
C VAL A 394 -19.68 1.56 -18.09
N LEU A 395 -19.18 0.69 -18.98
CA LEU A 395 -18.23 -0.35 -18.60
C LEU A 395 -16.86 0.23 -18.20
N LEU A 396 -16.38 1.26 -18.89
CA LEU A 396 -15.13 1.95 -18.52
C LEU A 396 -15.26 2.62 -17.14
N VAL A 397 -16.37 3.31 -16.87
CA VAL A 397 -16.61 3.90 -15.53
C VAL A 397 -16.64 2.80 -14.46
N SER A 398 -17.26 1.65 -14.72
CA SER A 398 -17.23 0.51 -13.79
C SER A 398 -15.81 -0.02 -13.55
N LEU A 399 -14.97 -0.10 -14.59
CA LEU A 399 -13.56 -0.47 -14.47
C LEU A 399 -12.79 0.55 -13.63
N ASP A 400 -12.94 1.84 -13.92
CA ASP A 400 -12.23 2.92 -13.25
C ASP A 400 -12.60 2.96 -11.76
N LEU A 401 -13.89 2.81 -11.42
CA LEU A 401 -14.35 2.70 -10.03
C LEU A 401 -13.78 1.45 -9.33
N GLY A 402 -13.67 0.33 -10.04
CA GLY A 402 -13.04 -0.88 -9.51
C GLY A 402 -11.55 -0.69 -9.25
N LEU A 403 -10.81 -0.17 -10.22
CA LEU A 403 -9.36 0.06 -10.10
C LEU A 403 -9.04 1.11 -9.02
N THR A 404 -9.79 2.20 -8.96
CA THR A 404 -9.61 3.24 -7.93
C THR A 404 -9.89 2.70 -6.53
N ARG A 405 -10.89 1.84 -6.35
CA ARG A 405 -11.12 1.16 -5.07
C ARG A 405 -9.97 0.21 -4.70
N ILE A 406 -9.47 -0.59 -5.64
CA ILE A 406 -8.32 -1.48 -5.40
C ILE A 406 -7.08 -0.66 -5.02
N MET A 407 -6.79 0.41 -5.76
CA MET A 407 -5.69 1.31 -5.47
C MET A 407 -5.85 1.97 -4.09
N GLY A 408 -7.04 2.46 -3.75
CA GLY A 408 -7.31 3.06 -2.44
C GLY A 408 -7.13 2.08 -1.28
N ILE A 409 -7.56 0.83 -1.44
CA ILE A 409 -7.30 -0.23 -0.45
C ILE A 409 -5.79 -0.48 -0.32
N TYR A 410 -5.07 -0.58 -1.43
CA TYR A 410 -3.63 -0.82 -1.40
C TYR A 410 -2.86 0.35 -0.75
N THR A 411 -3.09 1.58 -1.19
CA THR A 411 -2.37 2.74 -0.67
C THR A 411 -2.73 3.02 0.79
N GLY A 412 -3.99 2.80 1.17
CA GLY A 412 -4.46 3.07 2.53
C GLY A 412 -4.10 2.01 3.57
N TYR A 413 -4.01 0.74 3.16
CA TYR A 413 -3.94 -0.41 4.07
C TYR A 413 -2.78 -1.37 3.80
N SER A 414 -1.79 -1.02 2.96
CA SER A 414 -0.60 -1.87 2.74
C SER A 414 0.51 -1.72 3.78
N ALA A 415 0.40 -0.77 4.71
CA ALA A 415 1.43 -0.51 5.72
C ALA A 415 1.82 -1.76 6.55
N PRO A 416 0.87 -2.61 7.02
CA PRO A 416 1.24 -3.79 7.79
C PRO A 416 2.13 -4.79 7.03
N LEU A 417 2.03 -4.88 5.71
CA LEU A 417 2.89 -5.78 4.93
C LEU A 417 4.31 -5.23 4.71
N LYS A 418 4.52 -3.93 4.93
CA LYS A 418 5.77 -3.22 4.60
C LYS A 418 6.54 -2.71 5.81
N ILE A 419 5.89 -2.56 6.96
CA ILE A 419 6.50 -1.92 8.14
C ILE A 419 7.70 -2.72 8.70
N TYR A 420 7.75 -4.03 8.44
CA TYR A 420 8.79 -4.95 8.93
C TYR A 420 10.03 -5.07 8.02
N GLU A 421 10.05 -4.42 6.85
CA GLU A 421 11.21 -4.46 5.93
C GLU A 421 12.57 -4.13 6.61
N PRO A 422 12.68 -3.15 7.54
CA PRO A 422 13.94 -2.84 8.22
C PRO A 422 14.48 -3.98 9.09
N LEU A 423 13.60 -4.87 9.57
CA LEU A 423 14.01 -6.04 10.33
C LEU A 423 14.74 -7.06 9.44
N GLY A 424 14.68 -6.92 8.11
CA GLY A 424 15.24 -7.85 7.13
C GLY A 424 14.20 -8.80 6.53
N ALA A 425 12.91 -8.52 6.72
CA ALA A 425 11.82 -9.28 6.14
C ALA A 425 11.90 -9.26 4.60
N GLY A 426 11.97 -10.44 3.96
CA GLY A 426 12.03 -10.57 2.50
C GLY A 426 13.40 -10.30 1.85
N VAL A 427 14.46 -10.09 2.62
CA VAL A 427 15.83 -9.88 2.11
C VAL A 427 16.63 -11.18 2.18
N VAL A 428 17.24 -11.57 1.06
CA VAL A 428 18.14 -12.74 1.01
C VAL A 428 19.32 -12.51 1.94
N GLY A 429 19.46 -13.36 2.97
CA GLY A 429 20.49 -13.26 4.00
C GLY A 429 20.05 -12.55 5.28
N GLU A 430 18.77 -12.16 5.39
CA GLU A 430 18.16 -11.58 6.60
C GLU A 430 18.99 -10.44 7.20
N GLN A 431 19.58 -9.58 6.35
CA GLN A 431 20.34 -8.43 6.80
C GLN A 431 19.36 -7.31 7.17
N GLY A 432 19.20 -7.05 8.47
CA GLY A 432 18.33 -6.01 9.01
C GLY A 432 18.62 -5.74 10.48
N ILE A 433 17.90 -4.80 11.08
CA ILE A 433 18.09 -4.43 12.50
C ILE A 433 17.46 -5.48 13.43
N GLY A 434 18.04 -5.66 14.62
CA GLY A 434 17.54 -6.59 15.64
C GLY A 434 18.24 -7.97 15.63
N GLY A 435 18.31 -8.57 16.81
CA GLY A 435 18.91 -9.87 17.08
C GLY A 435 17.98 -11.05 16.77
N ARG A 436 18.54 -12.26 16.91
CA ARG A 436 17.79 -13.51 16.78
C ARG A 436 16.96 -13.74 18.05
N GLY A 437 15.66 -14.01 17.91
CA GLY A 437 14.77 -14.23 19.06
C GLY A 437 14.29 -12.95 19.74
N ASP A 438 14.48 -11.78 19.11
CA ASP A 438 13.95 -10.51 19.61
C ASP A 438 12.41 -10.52 19.58
N ASN A 439 11.81 -9.82 20.54
CA ASN A 439 10.35 -9.67 20.60
C ASN A 439 9.90 -8.42 19.83
N VAL A 440 8.94 -8.62 18.93
CA VAL A 440 8.22 -7.55 18.23
C VAL A 440 6.83 -7.44 18.85
N CYS A 441 6.58 -6.33 19.54
CA CYS A 441 5.39 -6.15 20.34
C CYS A 441 4.28 -5.40 19.61
N PHE A 442 3.04 -5.77 19.93
CA PHE A 442 1.82 -5.18 19.43
C PHE A 442 0.91 -4.75 20.59
N GLY A 443 0.42 -3.51 20.54
CA GLY A 443 -0.56 -2.98 21.49
C GLY A 443 -1.94 -2.86 20.85
N LYS A 444 -2.42 -1.63 20.65
CA LYS A 444 -3.72 -1.34 20.03
C LYS A 444 -3.85 -1.85 18.59
N GLU A 445 -2.73 -2.08 17.91
CA GLU A 445 -2.68 -2.52 16.49
C GLU A 445 -2.51 -4.02 16.28
N TRP A 446 -2.69 -4.83 17.33
CA TRP A 446 -2.46 -6.28 17.25
C TRP A 446 -3.23 -6.96 16.10
N TYR A 447 -4.44 -6.51 15.78
CA TYR A 447 -5.30 -7.08 14.75
C TYR A 447 -4.81 -6.81 13.32
N ARG A 448 -3.87 -5.86 13.15
CA ARG A 448 -3.23 -5.56 11.86
C ARG A 448 -1.94 -6.34 11.65
N SER A 449 -1.52 -7.17 12.62
CA SER A 449 -0.35 -8.02 12.45
C SER A 449 -0.51 -8.91 11.21
N PRO A 450 0.45 -8.90 10.26
CA PRO A 450 0.29 -9.65 9.01
C PRO A 450 0.58 -11.15 9.18
N SER A 451 1.59 -11.51 9.99
CA SER A 451 1.97 -12.86 10.43
C SER A 451 3.45 -12.88 10.84
N SER A 452 3.84 -13.87 11.66
CA SER A 452 5.21 -14.29 11.96
C SER A 452 6.06 -14.57 10.71
N TYR A 453 5.48 -14.84 9.53
CA TYR A 453 6.23 -14.92 8.25
C TYR A 453 7.01 -13.64 7.91
N PHE A 454 6.61 -12.50 8.47
CA PHE A 454 7.27 -11.21 8.25
C PHE A 454 8.33 -10.89 9.32
N LEU A 455 8.56 -11.80 10.26
CA LEU A 455 9.51 -11.64 11.36
C LEU A 455 10.75 -12.53 11.11
N PRO A 456 11.89 -11.96 10.67
CA PRO A 456 13.09 -12.74 10.36
C PRO A 456 13.80 -13.22 11.63
N ARG A 457 14.83 -14.06 11.49
CA ARG A 457 15.72 -14.48 12.60
C ARG A 457 14.99 -15.06 13.82
N ASN A 458 13.90 -15.80 13.61
CA ASN A 458 13.06 -16.36 14.69
C ASN A 458 12.62 -15.28 15.70
N MET A 459 12.32 -14.07 15.25
CA MET A 459 11.71 -13.05 16.10
C MET A 459 10.28 -13.44 16.47
N HIS A 460 9.84 -13.08 17.67
CA HIS A 460 8.53 -13.47 18.19
C HIS A 460 7.57 -12.29 18.30
N ALA A 461 6.37 -12.47 17.76
CA ALA A 461 5.26 -11.56 17.99
C ALA A 461 4.78 -11.65 19.44
N LYS A 462 4.77 -10.53 20.17
CA LYS A 462 4.26 -10.45 21.55
C LYS A 462 3.19 -9.37 21.66
N PHE A 463 2.33 -9.48 22.67
CA PHE A 463 1.30 -8.48 22.93
C PHE A 463 1.61 -7.70 24.20
N ILE A 464 1.46 -6.39 24.15
CA ILE A 464 1.47 -5.53 25.34
C ILE A 464 0.04 -5.12 25.69
N LYS A 465 -0.19 -4.78 26.96
CA LYS A 465 -1.52 -4.39 27.42
C LYS A 465 -1.99 -3.11 26.71
N SER A 466 -3.16 -3.17 26.07
CA SER A 466 -3.86 -2.05 25.44
C SER A 466 -5.28 -1.88 26.01
N GLU A 467 -6.14 -1.04 25.44
CA GLU A 467 -7.55 -0.92 25.84
C GLU A 467 -8.42 -2.09 25.38
N PHE A 468 -7.88 -2.99 24.55
CA PHE A 468 -8.55 -4.24 24.22
C PHE A 468 -8.80 -5.08 25.49
N ARG A 469 -10.00 -5.67 25.57
CA ARG A 469 -10.47 -6.51 26.70
C ARG A 469 -10.99 -7.87 26.23
N GLY A 470 -10.70 -8.24 24.98
CA GLY A 470 -11.01 -9.55 24.44
C GLY A 470 -9.87 -10.55 24.60
N LEU A 471 -10.10 -11.77 24.12
CA LEU A 471 -9.08 -12.82 24.12
C LEU A 471 -8.09 -12.59 22.97
N LEU A 472 -6.81 -12.42 23.29
CA LEU A 472 -5.72 -12.40 22.32
C LEU A 472 -5.23 -13.82 21.97
N PRO A 473 -4.63 -14.01 20.79
CA PRO A 473 -3.94 -15.25 20.45
C PRO A 473 -2.87 -15.61 21.48
N GLY A 474 -2.76 -16.89 21.85
CA GLY A 474 -1.65 -17.41 22.64
C GLY A 474 -0.51 -17.91 21.76
N GLU A 475 0.56 -18.41 22.36
CA GLU A 475 1.67 -19.01 21.61
C GLU A 475 1.48 -20.53 21.52
N PHE A 476 1.73 -21.11 20.35
CA PHE A 476 1.83 -22.55 20.25
C PHE A 476 3.01 -23.06 21.08
N SER A 477 2.82 -24.20 21.75
CA SER A 477 3.92 -24.83 22.48
C SER A 477 5.04 -25.26 21.53
N GLU A 478 6.23 -24.69 21.75
CA GLU A 478 7.48 -25.08 21.10
C GLU A 478 8.11 -26.34 21.74
N ALA A 479 7.53 -26.83 22.85
CA ALA A 479 8.06 -27.98 23.57
C ALA A 479 8.01 -29.25 22.72
N ARG A 480 9.17 -29.87 22.50
CA ARG A 480 9.30 -31.17 21.83
C ARG A 480 9.19 -32.32 22.83
N THR A 481 8.07 -32.39 23.55
CA THR A 481 7.83 -33.42 24.57
C THR A 481 7.03 -34.59 24.01
N GLY A 482 7.56 -35.82 24.15
CA GLY A 482 6.89 -37.08 23.78
C GLY A 482 7.24 -37.63 22.39
N PHE A 483 6.53 -38.68 21.95
CA PHE A 483 6.62 -39.24 20.59
C PHE A 483 5.62 -38.51 19.66
N GLY A 484 6.12 -37.62 18.80
CA GLY A 484 5.32 -36.97 17.76
C GLY A 484 5.92 -35.67 17.22
N PHE A 485 5.48 -35.27 16.02
CA PHE A 485 5.73 -33.94 15.44
C PHE A 485 4.58 -32.99 15.84
N PHE A 486 4.84 -31.70 16.05
CA PHE A 486 3.84 -30.63 16.32
C PHE A 486 3.09 -30.67 17.67
N GLY A 487 3.83 -30.79 18.77
CA GLY A 487 3.28 -30.89 20.14
C GLY A 487 2.26 -29.82 20.55
N GLY A 488 2.40 -28.59 20.06
CA GLY A 488 1.50 -27.47 20.32
C GLY A 488 0.09 -27.64 19.75
N THR A 489 -0.14 -28.58 18.84
CA THR A 489 -1.49 -28.84 18.31
C THR A 489 -2.42 -29.54 19.31
N TRP A 490 -1.87 -30.19 20.34
CA TRP A 490 -2.64 -30.81 21.43
C TRP A 490 -2.23 -30.34 22.84
N MET A 491 -1.26 -29.43 22.94
CA MET A 491 -0.88 -28.77 24.18
C MET A 491 -1.22 -27.28 24.07
N PRO A 492 -2.51 -26.91 24.24
CA PRO A 492 -2.95 -25.54 24.05
C PRO A 492 -2.32 -24.61 25.07
N SER A 493 -2.12 -23.35 24.67
CA SER A 493 -1.75 -22.29 25.61
C SER A 493 -2.82 -22.13 26.70
N SER A 494 -2.41 -21.76 27.92
CA SER A 494 -3.34 -21.53 29.02
C SER A 494 -4.28 -20.36 28.71
N GLY A 495 -5.49 -20.36 29.28
CA GLY A 495 -6.38 -19.19 29.24
C GLY A 495 -7.27 -19.05 27.99
N LEU A 496 -7.25 -20.02 27.07
CA LEU A 496 -8.11 -19.99 25.89
C LEU A 496 -9.58 -20.25 26.26
N ASN A 497 -10.50 -19.44 25.75
CA ASN A 497 -11.94 -19.53 26.02
C ASN A 497 -12.79 -19.19 24.77
N ASP A 498 -14.03 -19.70 24.71
CA ASP A 498 -14.97 -19.50 23.59
C ASP A 498 -15.91 -18.28 23.75
N ARG A 499 -15.58 -17.39 24.71
CA ARG A 499 -16.39 -16.25 25.14
C ARG A 499 -15.75 -14.89 24.89
N ASN A 500 -14.57 -14.89 24.27
CA ASN A 500 -13.77 -13.67 24.06
C ASN A 500 -13.44 -12.96 25.39
N GLU A 501 -13.26 -13.72 26.48
CA GLU A 501 -12.85 -13.19 27.78
C GLU A 501 -11.34 -12.94 27.78
N GLU A 502 -10.92 -11.76 28.24
CA GLU A 502 -9.52 -11.40 28.36
C GLU A 502 -8.75 -12.34 29.30
N ASP A 503 -7.55 -12.72 28.87
CA ASP A 503 -6.60 -13.47 29.68
C ASP A 503 -5.28 -12.70 29.81
N MET A 504 -4.88 -12.40 31.06
CA MET A 504 -3.71 -11.57 31.33
C MET A 504 -2.38 -12.27 31.02
N ALA A 505 -2.35 -13.60 30.86
CA ALA A 505 -1.15 -14.34 30.49
C ALA A 505 -0.78 -14.19 29.00
N LYS A 506 -1.63 -13.54 28.20
CA LYS A 506 -1.32 -13.22 26.79
C LYS A 506 -0.40 -12.00 26.63
N TYR A 507 -0.22 -11.23 27.70
CA TYR A 507 0.56 -10.00 27.66
C TYR A 507 1.98 -10.19 28.21
N VAL A 508 2.93 -9.46 27.62
CA VAL A 508 4.28 -9.28 28.16
C VAL A 508 4.45 -7.85 28.70
N ASP A 509 5.43 -7.69 29.58
CA ASP A 509 5.86 -6.37 30.02
C ASP A 509 6.57 -5.65 28.87
N ILE A 510 6.30 -4.36 28.68
CA ILE A 510 6.86 -3.55 27.60
C ILE A 510 8.40 -3.55 27.57
N ARG A 511 9.07 -3.77 28.72
CA ARG A 511 10.53 -3.87 28.79
C ARG A 511 11.11 -5.11 28.11
N GLN A 512 10.25 -6.08 27.76
CA GLN A 512 10.65 -7.28 27.01
C GLN A 512 10.61 -7.06 25.49
N CYS A 513 10.12 -5.90 25.04
CA CYS A 513 9.96 -5.57 23.62
C CYS A 513 11.25 -4.96 23.08
N SER A 514 11.83 -5.58 22.06
CA SER A 514 12.95 -5.00 21.29
C SER A 514 12.43 -4.02 20.23
N PHE A 515 11.24 -4.32 19.68
CA PHE A 515 10.53 -3.48 18.73
C PHE A 515 9.08 -3.34 19.15
N LEU A 516 8.48 -2.20 18.84
CA LEU A 516 7.07 -1.94 19.06
C LEU A 516 6.45 -1.41 17.77
N VAL A 517 5.33 -2.02 17.35
CA VAL A 517 4.53 -1.53 16.23
C VAL A 517 3.32 -0.79 16.79
N ASP A 518 3.21 0.48 16.42
CA ASP A 518 2.17 1.37 16.92
C ASP A 518 1.62 2.29 15.81
N THR A 519 0.43 2.85 16.04
CA THR A 519 -0.19 3.86 15.17
C THR A 519 -0.41 5.15 15.94
N GLN A 520 -0.13 6.28 15.30
CA GLN A 520 -0.46 7.61 15.83
C GLN A 520 -1.69 8.18 15.10
N TYR A 521 -2.56 8.87 15.84
CA TYR A 521 -3.70 9.61 15.31
C TYR A 521 -3.53 11.10 15.61
N PRO A 522 -2.76 11.85 14.80
CA PRO A 522 -2.42 13.24 15.10
C PRO A 522 -3.63 14.17 15.17
N GLU A 523 -4.73 13.80 14.50
CA GLU A 523 -5.98 14.57 14.45
C GLU A 523 -6.93 14.25 15.61
N SER A 524 -6.66 13.20 16.40
CA SER A 524 -7.48 12.88 17.57
C SER A 524 -7.25 13.88 18.69
N THR A 525 -8.31 14.58 19.10
CA THR A 525 -8.28 15.51 20.25
C THR A 525 -8.61 14.83 21.57
N ASP A 526 -8.98 13.55 21.56
CA ASP A 526 -9.36 12.81 22.75
C ASP A 526 -8.14 12.48 23.62
N PRO A 527 -8.29 12.51 24.96
CA PRO A 527 -7.20 12.13 25.85
C PRO A 527 -6.82 10.66 25.61
N LEU A 528 -5.52 10.40 25.49
CA LEU A 528 -5.00 9.06 25.26
C LEU A 528 -5.37 8.12 26.43
N PRO A 529 -5.84 6.90 26.14
CA PRO A 529 -6.14 5.94 27.18
C PRO A 529 -4.90 5.54 28.00
N PRO A 530 -5.05 5.19 29.29
CA PRO A 530 -3.92 4.84 30.16
C PRO A 530 -3.07 3.66 29.66
N HIS A 531 -3.67 2.71 28.94
CA HIS A 531 -2.96 1.55 28.39
C HIS A 531 -2.54 1.73 26.92
N GLU A 532 -2.78 2.91 26.34
CA GLU A 532 -2.41 3.24 24.96
C GLU A 532 -1.73 4.62 24.89
N PRO A 533 -0.62 4.84 25.62
CA PRO A 533 0.12 6.08 25.54
C PRO A 533 0.73 6.26 24.14
N ASP A 534 1.12 7.50 23.81
CA ASP A 534 1.80 7.80 22.55
C ASP A 534 3.26 7.32 22.62
N TYR A 535 3.47 6.06 22.28
CA TYR A 535 4.79 5.44 22.27
C TYR A 535 5.72 6.08 21.22
N ILE A 536 5.15 6.63 20.15
CA ILE A 536 5.89 7.29 19.07
C ILE A 536 6.42 8.65 19.54
N ALA A 537 5.70 9.34 20.42
CA ALA A 537 6.15 10.60 21.03
C ALA A 537 7.15 10.42 22.18
N ASP A 538 7.27 9.23 22.77
CA ASP A 538 8.21 8.91 23.86
C ASP A 538 9.64 8.67 23.35
N GLY A 539 10.27 9.74 22.84
CA GLY A 539 11.63 9.72 22.29
C GLY A 539 12.74 9.49 23.34
N ASP A 540 12.41 9.45 24.63
CA ASP A 540 13.36 9.08 25.68
C ASP A 540 13.56 7.55 25.77
N LYS A 541 12.57 6.76 25.31
CA LYS A 541 12.60 5.28 25.39
C LYS A 541 12.57 4.58 24.03
N TRP A 542 12.00 5.21 23.00
CA TRP A 542 11.77 4.59 21.70
C TRP A 542 12.35 5.41 20.56
N ASP A 543 13.12 4.75 19.69
CA ASP A 543 13.59 5.31 18.44
C ASP A 543 12.67 4.88 17.28
N ILE A 544 12.38 5.81 16.36
CA ILE A 544 11.56 5.51 15.18
C ILE A 544 12.40 4.74 14.15
N VAL A 545 12.07 3.47 13.95
CA VAL A 545 12.72 2.60 12.96
C VAL A 545 12.21 2.86 11.53
N LYS A 546 10.90 2.90 11.36
CA LYS A 546 10.23 3.15 10.08
C LYS A 546 8.83 3.68 10.34
N TRP A 547 8.43 4.63 9.51
CA TRP A 547 7.11 5.22 9.55
C TRP A 547 6.49 5.12 8.15
N LEU A 548 5.23 4.73 8.09
CA LEU A 548 4.45 4.65 6.87
C LEU A 548 3.11 5.35 7.08
N PRO A 549 2.63 6.17 6.13
CA PRO A 549 1.29 6.70 6.21
C PRO A 549 0.30 5.55 6.11
N ALA A 550 -0.55 5.40 7.11
CA ALA A 550 -1.72 4.53 7.09
C ALA A 550 -2.95 5.43 7.10
N SER A 551 -3.82 5.31 6.09
CA SER A 551 -5.09 6.04 6.14
C SER A 551 -6.00 5.34 7.13
N VAL A 552 -6.22 5.93 8.29
CA VAL A 552 -7.33 5.56 9.16
C VAL A 552 -8.43 6.55 8.90
N ILE A 553 -9.38 6.15 8.05
CA ILE A 553 -10.66 6.84 7.99
C ILE A 553 -11.39 6.40 9.26
N ASP A 554 -11.62 7.38 10.12
CA ASP A 554 -12.40 7.35 11.35
C ASP A 554 -13.54 6.31 11.32
N GLU A 555 -13.65 5.50 12.38
CA GLU A 555 -14.61 4.37 12.51
C GLU A 555 -16.10 4.81 12.50
N ALA A 556 -16.38 6.10 12.33
CA ALA A 556 -17.72 6.68 12.45
C ALA A 556 -18.48 6.98 11.14
N LEU A 557 -17.97 6.71 9.94
CA LEU A 557 -18.66 7.09 8.69
C LEU A 557 -18.90 5.95 7.68
N PRO A 558 -20.16 5.55 7.43
CA PRO A 558 -20.50 4.72 6.29
C PRO A 558 -20.83 5.60 5.08
N ILE A 559 -19.85 6.06 4.30
CA ILE A 559 -20.13 6.87 3.10
C ILE A 559 -19.29 6.45 1.88
N LEU A 560 -20.01 6.15 0.80
CA LEU A 560 -19.56 6.25 -0.59
C LEU A 560 -18.99 7.65 -0.87
N GLY A 561 -17.67 7.80 -0.83
CA GLY A 561 -16.98 9.03 -1.24
C GLY A 561 -16.54 8.97 -2.71
N LEU A 562 -17.39 9.46 -3.61
CA LEU A 562 -17.07 9.76 -5.02
C LEU A 562 -16.35 11.12 -5.18
N ALA A 563 -15.79 11.68 -4.10
CA ALA A 563 -15.10 12.96 -4.09
C ALA A 563 -13.58 12.73 -4.12
N ASN A 564 -13.02 12.52 -5.32
CA ASN A 564 -11.67 12.95 -5.74
C ASN A 564 -11.31 12.43 -7.16
N ILE A 565 -12.28 12.30 -8.07
CA ILE A 565 -12.03 12.12 -9.52
C ILE A 565 -11.53 13.43 -10.19
N THR A 566 -11.04 14.40 -9.42
CA THR A 566 -10.33 15.57 -9.94
C THR A 566 -9.12 15.92 -9.08
N GLU A 567 -8.17 15.00 -9.01
CA GLU A 567 -6.76 15.40 -9.02
C GLU A 567 -5.99 14.44 -9.93
N VAL A 568 -6.19 14.64 -11.25
CA VAL A 568 -5.17 14.28 -12.21
C VAL A 568 -4.00 15.24 -11.98
N GLY A 569 -3.04 14.73 -11.24
CA GLY A 569 -1.68 15.21 -11.12
C GLY A 569 -0.78 14.01 -10.82
N PHE A 570 -0.89 12.95 -11.63
CA PHE A 570 0.09 11.87 -11.62
C PHE A 570 1.42 12.42 -12.17
N SER A 571 2.25 12.92 -11.25
CA SER A 571 3.69 12.97 -11.41
C SER A 571 4.33 12.54 -10.10
N ASP A 572 5.06 11.42 -10.21
CA ASP A 572 6.18 10.99 -9.36
C ASP A 572 5.90 10.10 -8.15
N ILE A 573 5.60 8.82 -8.44
CA ILE A 573 6.09 7.73 -7.60
C ILE A 573 7.44 7.23 -8.17
N LYS A 574 8.54 7.68 -7.56
CA LYS A 574 9.72 6.87 -7.18
C LYS A 574 10.43 7.62 -6.05
N GLY A 575 10.69 6.95 -4.94
CA GLY A 575 11.43 7.52 -3.81
C GLY A 575 12.77 8.10 -4.23
N ARG A 576 13.00 9.36 -3.88
CA ARG A 576 14.31 10.01 -3.87
C ARG A 576 14.45 10.76 -2.54
N SER A 577 14.69 10.02 -1.46
CA SER A 577 15.06 10.63 -0.16
C SER A 577 16.37 11.39 -0.28
N LEU A 578 17.32 10.87 -1.06
CA LEU A 578 18.60 11.51 -1.36
C LEU A 578 19.01 11.19 -2.81
N SER A 579 19.47 12.21 -3.55
CA SER A 579 19.86 12.10 -4.95
C SER A 579 21.03 13.03 -5.29
N GLY A 580 21.78 12.64 -6.31
CA GLY A 580 23.05 13.27 -6.69
C GLY A 580 24.20 12.26 -6.65
N PRO A 581 25.44 12.71 -6.91
CA PRO A 581 25.77 14.09 -7.30
C PRO A 581 25.17 14.47 -8.66
N PHE A 582 24.86 15.75 -8.84
CA PHE A 582 24.36 16.28 -10.10
C PHE A 582 25.45 16.99 -10.92
N MET A 583 25.23 17.08 -12.23
CA MET A 583 26.00 17.84 -13.23
C MET A 583 27.48 17.44 -13.42
N GLY A 584 28.08 16.69 -12.52
CA GLY A 584 29.49 16.27 -12.63
C GLY A 584 30.51 17.40 -12.46
N VAL A 585 30.08 18.57 -11.96
CA VAL A 585 30.91 19.77 -11.79
C VAL A 585 30.88 20.26 -10.34
N SER A 586 31.84 21.09 -9.94
CA SER A 586 31.79 21.75 -8.63
C SER A 586 30.65 22.77 -8.61
N PHE A 587 29.80 22.71 -7.61
CA PHE A 587 28.65 23.57 -7.38
C PHE A 587 28.49 23.82 -5.86
N PRO A 588 29.38 24.63 -5.27
CA PRO A 588 29.43 24.80 -3.82
C PRO A 588 28.41 25.80 -3.30
N ASP A 589 27.98 25.60 -2.06
CA ASP A 589 27.08 26.50 -1.31
C ASP A 589 25.78 26.80 -2.09
N PRO A 590 25.00 25.76 -2.45
CA PRO A 590 23.83 25.92 -3.29
C PRO A 590 22.66 26.60 -2.57
N SER A 591 22.08 27.63 -3.19
CA SER A 591 20.76 28.17 -2.82
C SER A 591 19.75 27.94 -3.93
N ILE A 592 18.46 27.86 -3.60
CA ILE A 592 17.38 27.58 -4.55
C ILE A 592 16.23 28.57 -4.50
N ILE A 593 15.66 28.87 -5.67
CA ILE A 593 14.41 29.62 -5.77
C ILE A 593 13.56 29.13 -6.94
N TRP A 594 12.25 29.11 -6.74
CA TRP A 594 11.31 28.98 -7.85
C TRP A 594 11.05 30.35 -8.50
N GLY A 595 11.35 30.46 -9.79
CA GLY A 595 11.14 31.69 -10.56
C GLY A 595 11.06 31.38 -12.04
N ASP A 596 10.52 32.26 -12.88
CA ASP A 596 10.54 32.12 -14.35
C ASP A 596 10.22 30.69 -14.88
N GLY A 597 9.24 30.01 -14.28
CA GLY A 597 8.77 28.68 -14.69
C GLY A 597 9.65 27.47 -14.34
N SER A 598 10.72 27.61 -13.57
CA SER A 598 11.54 26.48 -13.10
C SER A 598 12.36 26.81 -11.83
N TRP A 599 12.87 25.80 -11.13
CA TRP A 599 13.82 25.98 -10.04
C TRP A 599 15.15 26.48 -10.59
N LYS A 600 15.76 27.44 -9.90
CA LYS A 600 17.13 27.92 -10.13
C LYS A 600 17.93 27.56 -8.89
N ALA A 601 19.14 27.05 -9.10
CA ALA A 601 20.15 26.95 -8.06
C ALA A 601 21.32 27.87 -8.40
N TYR A 602 21.89 28.54 -7.41
CA TYR A 602 23.08 29.39 -7.53
C TYR A 602 24.17 28.82 -6.64
N ALA A 603 25.44 29.04 -7.00
CA ALA A 603 26.56 28.54 -6.22
C ALA A 603 27.71 29.54 -6.16
N THR A 604 28.60 29.32 -5.19
CA THR A 604 29.91 29.97 -5.09
C THR A 604 30.71 29.88 -6.40
N SER A 605 31.53 30.90 -6.67
CA SER A 605 32.39 31.01 -7.86
C SER A 605 33.06 29.70 -8.23
N SER A 606 32.68 29.21 -9.40
CA SER A 606 33.16 27.95 -9.96
C SER A 606 32.83 27.90 -11.45
N ASN A 607 33.41 26.95 -12.17
CA ASN A 607 33.12 26.73 -13.60
C ASN A 607 33.33 27.97 -14.49
N GLY A 608 34.32 28.82 -14.13
CA GLY A 608 34.66 30.03 -14.89
C GLY A 608 33.66 31.19 -14.75
N LYS A 609 32.79 31.15 -13.74
CA LYS A 609 31.74 32.16 -13.48
C LYS A 609 31.83 32.67 -12.06
N HIS A 610 31.45 33.92 -11.84
CA HIS A 610 31.31 34.48 -10.50
C HIS A 610 30.18 33.79 -9.74
N ILE A 611 28.98 33.69 -10.34
CA ILE A 611 27.85 32.95 -9.78
C ILE A 611 27.26 32.02 -10.85
N PRO A 612 27.68 30.75 -10.93
CA PRO A 612 27.05 29.77 -11.82
C PRO A 612 25.60 29.49 -11.41
N VAL A 613 24.74 29.32 -12.42
CA VAL A 613 23.32 28.99 -12.24
C VAL A 613 22.98 27.64 -12.86
N ALA A 614 22.26 26.80 -12.14
CA ALA A 614 21.64 25.58 -12.65
C ALA A 614 20.12 25.69 -12.61
N THR A 615 19.42 24.93 -13.46
CA THR A 615 17.95 24.89 -13.48
C THR A 615 17.43 23.48 -13.32
N SER A 616 16.25 23.35 -12.70
CA SER A 616 15.53 22.09 -12.52
C SER A 616 14.02 22.28 -12.64
N SER A 617 13.29 21.27 -13.12
CA SER A 617 11.82 21.25 -13.07
C SER A 617 11.28 20.69 -11.76
N ASP A 618 12.07 19.92 -11.02
CA ASP A 618 11.59 19.03 -9.95
C ASP A 618 12.48 19.01 -8.70
N THR A 619 13.51 19.85 -8.61
CA THR A 619 14.60 19.84 -7.60
C THR A 619 15.45 18.57 -7.53
N PHE A 620 15.21 17.56 -8.37
CA PHE A 620 15.95 16.29 -8.41
C PHE A 620 16.62 16.02 -9.77
N SER A 621 16.59 16.99 -10.68
CA SER A 621 17.24 16.95 -11.98
C SER A 621 17.82 18.32 -12.33
N TRP A 622 19.14 18.48 -12.22
CA TRP A 622 19.80 19.77 -12.38
C TRP A 622 20.61 19.85 -13.68
N THR A 623 20.43 20.94 -14.41
CA THR A 623 21.21 21.27 -15.61
C THR A 623 21.92 22.60 -15.43
N LEU A 624 23.25 22.62 -15.55
CA LEU A 624 24.04 23.84 -15.50
C LEU A 624 23.72 24.71 -16.73
N THR A 625 23.42 25.98 -16.50
CA THR A 625 23.15 26.94 -17.59
C THR A 625 24.44 27.54 -18.14
N GLY A 626 24.36 28.25 -19.28
CA GLY A 626 25.46 29.08 -19.80
C GLY A 626 25.66 30.40 -19.04
N ASN A 627 24.69 30.83 -18.24
CA ASN A 627 24.67 32.16 -17.62
C ASN A 627 25.61 32.26 -16.41
N ASP A 628 26.22 33.43 -16.23
CA ASP A 628 26.75 33.91 -14.96
C ASP A 628 25.72 34.87 -14.38
N ALA A 629 25.22 34.58 -13.18
CA ALA A 629 24.17 35.42 -12.58
C ALA A 629 24.72 36.81 -12.20
N LEU A 630 26.00 36.93 -11.88
CA LEU A 630 26.61 38.17 -11.39
C LEU A 630 27.96 38.41 -12.08
N PRO A 631 27.96 38.70 -13.39
CA PRO A 631 29.19 38.86 -14.16
C PRO A 631 30.02 40.07 -13.68
N ASP A 632 29.37 41.09 -13.14
CA ASP A 632 30.00 42.21 -12.43
C ASP A 632 29.59 42.15 -10.95
N PRO A 633 30.52 41.85 -10.02
CA PRO A 633 30.22 41.75 -8.59
C PRO A 633 30.12 43.12 -7.90
N GLY A 634 30.36 44.21 -8.63
CA GLY A 634 30.14 45.58 -8.19
C GLY A 634 31.40 46.34 -7.79
N PRO A 635 31.31 47.68 -7.75
CA PRO A 635 32.47 48.57 -7.66
C PRO A 635 33.17 48.56 -6.30
N TRP A 636 32.53 48.05 -5.25
CA TRP A 636 33.10 47.98 -3.90
C TRP A 636 33.94 46.71 -3.67
N VAL A 637 33.80 45.71 -4.55
CA VAL A 637 34.50 44.43 -4.46
C VAL A 637 35.95 44.63 -4.85
N ALA A 638 36.86 44.09 -4.04
CA ALA A 638 38.29 44.24 -4.24
C ALA A 638 38.71 43.55 -5.55
N SER A 639 39.56 44.21 -6.35
CA SER A 639 40.07 43.63 -7.60
C SER A 639 40.92 42.36 -7.42
N ASN A 640 41.37 42.10 -6.19
CA ASN A 640 42.15 40.92 -5.82
C ASN A 640 41.32 39.87 -5.07
N ASP A 641 40.00 40.01 -5.03
CA ASP A 641 39.12 38.98 -4.53
C ASP A 641 39.24 37.70 -5.38
N ARG A 642 39.12 36.54 -4.73
CA ARG A 642 39.39 35.23 -5.34
C ARG A 642 38.12 34.46 -5.68
N GLY A 643 36.96 35.02 -5.41
CA GLY A 643 35.67 34.46 -5.77
C GLY A 643 34.55 35.04 -4.93
N ILE A 644 33.34 35.02 -5.48
CA ILE A 644 32.10 35.40 -4.83
C ILE A 644 31.49 34.17 -4.18
N TRP A 645 31.11 34.27 -2.91
CA TRP A 645 30.71 33.10 -2.10
C TRP A 645 29.23 33.14 -1.70
N ALA A 646 28.67 31.93 -1.56
CA ALA A 646 27.37 31.60 -0.97
C ALA A 646 26.26 32.59 -1.37
N PRO A 647 25.90 32.63 -2.68
CA PRO A 647 24.79 33.46 -3.12
C PRO A 647 23.47 32.92 -2.56
N ASP A 648 22.56 33.81 -2.18
CA ASP A 648 21.18 33.48 -1.83
C ASP A 648 20.21 34.43 -2.55
N VAL A 649 19.13 33.90 -3.13
CA VAL A 649 18.23 34.70 -3.97
C VAL A 649 16.82 34.65 -3.45
N ASN A 650 16.25 35.83 -3.25
CA ASN A 650 14.87 36.04 -2.80
C ASN A 650 14.09 36.82 -3.85
N LYS A 651 12.76 36.73 -3.82
CA LYS A 651 11.88 37.59 -4.64
C LYS A 651 11.12 38.55 -3.74
N ASN A 652 11.29 39.86 -3.96
CA ASN A 652 10.61 40.88 -3.19
C ASN A 652 9.16 41.10 -3.66
N ASP A 653 8.40 41.91 -2.93
CA ASP A 653 6.96 42.12 -3.18
C ASP A 653 6.67 42.84 -4.51
N ALA A 654 7.65 43.57 -5.05
CA ALA A 654 7.56 44.19 -6.37
C ALA A 654 7.87 43.20 -7.52
N GLY A 655 8.15 41.93 -7.20
CA GLY A 655 8.50 40.90 -8.16
C GLY A 655 9.95 40.96 -8.64
N VAL A 656 10.80 41.76 -8.00
CA VAL A 656 12.24 41.87 -8.30
C VAL A 656 13.00 40.80 -7.53
N TYR A 657 13.93 40.12 -8.21
CA TYR A 657 14.84 39.17 -7.59
C TYR A 657 15.99 39.92 -6.90
N VAL A 658 16.27 39.58 -5.66
CA VAL A 658 17.35 40.15 -4.85
C VAL A 658 18.30 39.04 -4.46
N MET A 659 19.56 39.16 -4.89
CA MET A 659 20.64 38.25 -4.53
C MET A 659 21.48 38.86 -3.42
N TYR A 660 21.65 38.14 -2.32
CA TYR A 660 22.73 38.40 -1.37
C TYR A 660 23.94 37.56 -1.76
N TYR A 661 25.14 38.11 -1.60
CA TYR A 661 26.38 37.42 -1.94
C TYR A 661 27.51 37.90 -1.04
N THR A 662 28.50 37.06 -0.84
CA THR A 662 29.68 37.40 -0.04
C THR A 662 30.83 37.76 -0.96
N ALA A 663 31.48 38.90 -0.71
CA ALA A 663 32.68 39.31 -1.41
C ALA A 663 33.61 40.10 -0.50
N ARG A 664 34.89 40.15 -0.86
CA ARG A 664 35.90 40.89 -0.11
C ARG A 664 35.87 42.36 -0.47
N LYS A 665 35.72 43.21 0.53
CA LYS A 665 35.83 44.67 0.37
C LYS A 665 37.30 45.08 0.24
N GLN A 666 37.58 46.07 -0.61
CA GLN A 666 38.94 46.57 -0.79
C GLN A 666 39.55 47.07 0.53
N GLY A 667 40.72 46.53 0.88
CA GLY A 667 41.45 46.85 2.11
C GLY A 667 40.85 46.26 3.39
N SER A 668 39.92 45.31 3.30
CA SER A 668 39.09 44.86 4.41
C SER A 668 38.81 43.33 4.37
N THR A 669 37.89 42.86 5.22
CA THR A 669 37.37 41.48 5.36
C THR A 669 36.23 41.20 4.37
N HIS A 670 35.62 40.02 4.47
CA HIS A 670 34.41 39.70 3.72
C HIS A 670 33.20 40.48 4.23
N CYS A 671 32.38 40.94 3.29
CA CYS A 671 31.13 41.64 3.50
C CYS A 671 30.03 40.99 2.64
N ILE A 672 28.78 41.21 3.04
CA ILE A 672 27.60 40.81 2.29
C ILE A 672 27.20 41.97 1.38
N GLY A 673 27.15 41.71 0.07
CA GLY A 673 26.56 42.56 -0.94
C GLY A 673 25.11 42.19 -1.23
N ALA A 674 24.43 43.08 -1.95
CA ALA A 674 23.12 42.82 -2.52
C ALA A 674 23.10 43.22 -4.00
N ALA A 675 22.36 42.49 -4.83
CA ALA A 675 22.19 42.76 -6.25
C ALA A 675 20.75 42.48 -6.68
N THR A 676 20.25 43.15 -7.71
CA THR A 676 18.85 43.00 -8.17
C THR A 676 18.74 42.58 -9.62
N SER A 677 17.73 41.77 -9.95
CA SER A 677 17.42 41.36 -11.32
C SER A 677 15.91 41.32 -11.56
N ALA A 678 15.50 41.54 -12.80
CA ALA A 678 14.12 41.32 -13.24
C ALA A 678 13.79 39.83 -13.48
N THR A 679 14.82 39.00 -13.67
CA THR A 679 14.69 37.55 -13.91
C THR A 679 15.50 36.78 -12.88
N ALA A 680 15.11 35.54 -12.60
CA ALA A 680 15.87 34.65 -11.74
C ALA A 680 17.22 34.25 -12.38
N LEU A 681 17.34 34.25 -13.71
CA LEU A 681 18.62 33.91 -14.36
C LEU A 681 19.66 35.03 -14.33
N GLY A 682 19.28 36.26 -13.96
CA GLY A 682 20.14 37.42 -14.05
C GLY A 682 20.22 38.02 -15.47
N PRO A 683 21.24 38.85 -15.76
CA PRO A 683 22.29 39.25 -14.82
C PRO A 683 21.75 40.14 -13.69
N PHE A 684 22.23 39.90 -12.49
CA PHE A 684 21.97 40.73 -11.32
C PHE A 684 22.86 41.96 -11.35
N ILE A 685 22.29 43.10 -10.96
CA ILE A 685 22.96 44.40 -10.91
C ILE A 685 23.30 44.70 -9.45
N PRO A 686 24.59 44.78 -9.08
CA PRO A 686 25.01 44.97 -7.69
C PRO A 686 24.74 46.39 -7.18
N GLN A 687 24.50 46.51 -5.87
CA GLN A 687 24.51 47.80 -5.18
C GLN A 687 25.92 48.40 -5.15
N ALA A 688 26.01 49.73 -5.08
CA ALA A 688 27.29 50.43 -5.10
C ALA A 688 28.14 50.24 -3.83
N ALA A 689 27.53 49.76 -2.74
CA ALA A 689 28.16 49.54 -1.45
C ALA A 689 27.70 48.19 -0.85
N PRO A 690 28.50 47.56 0.02
CA PRO A 690 28.09 46.36 0.73
C PRO A 690 26.90 46.65 1.66
N LEU A 691 26.03 45.67 1.83
CA LEU A 691 24.87 45.72 2.71
C LEU A 691 25.26 45.54 4.18
N ILE A 692 26.12 44.57 4.49
CA ILE A 692 26.59 44.27 5.86
C ILE A 692 28.09 44.00 5.84
N CYS A 693 28.83 44.64 6.76
CA CYS A 693 30.27 44.41 7.00
C CYS A 693 30.54 44.34 8.51
N ASN A 694 31.49 43.51 8.93
CA ASN A 694 31.97 43.47 10.32
C ASN A 694 33.47 43.14 10.42
N ASP A 695 34.30 44.11 10.05
CA ASP A 695 35.76 43.96 10.06
C ASP A 695 36.32 43.60 11.44
N ALA A 696 35.75 44.18 12.50
CA ALA A 696 36.16 43.91 13.88
C ALA A 696 35.86 42.47 14.31
N GLY A 697 34.81 41.86 13.75
CA GLY A 697 34.43 40.47 13.98
C GLY A 697 35.10 39.46 13.06
N GLY A 698 35.99 39.88 12.15
CA GLY A 698 36.64 39.02 11.16
C GLY A 698 35.96 38.97 9.79
N GLY A 699 34.81 39.63 9.64
CA GLY A 699 34.00 39.63 8.42
C GLY A 699 32.65 38.97 8.62
N VAL A 700 31.82 39.01 7.57
CA VAL A 700 30.52 38.35 7.51
C VAL A 700 30.37 37.59 6.20
N ILE A 701 29.79 36.40 6.27
CA ILE A 701 29.60 35.49 5.14
C ILE A 701 28.24 34.77 5.23
N ASP A 702 27.88 34.04 4.18
CA ASP A 702 26.72 33.13 4.08
C ASP A 702 25.39 33.80 4.42
N ALA A 703 25.07 34.85 3.66
CA ALA A 703 23.79 35.51 3.80
C ALA A 703 22.65 34.61 3.30
N SER A 704 21.55 34.55 4.05
CA SER A 704 20.30 33.87 3.64
C SER A 704 19.10 34.76 3.94
N GLY A 705 18.19 34.92 2.98
CA GLY A 705 16.95 35.65 3.16
C GLY A 705 15.80 34.74 3.54
N TYR A 706 14.88 35.26 4.37
CA TYR A 706 13.69 34.54 4.79
C TYR A 706 12.46 35.46 4.87
N ASP A 707 11.31 35.01 4.36
CA ASP A 707 10.03 35.71 4.50
C ASP A 707 9.09 34.85 5.36
N ASP A 708 8.73 35.32 6.56
CA ASP A 708 7.86 34.60 7.49
C ASP A 708 6.35 34.79 7.19
N GLY A 709 6.04 35.50 6.10
CA GLY A 709 4.71 35.91 5.67
C GLY A 709 4.25 37.27 6.23
N VAL A 710 4.95 37.81 7.23
CA VAL A 710 4.68 39.11 7.86
C VAL A 710 5.87 40.04 7.62
N ASN A 711 7.07 39.60 8.01
CA ASN A 711 8.32 40.32 7.92
C ASN A 711 9.31 39.55 7.03
N ARG A 712 10.24 40.29 6.43
CA ARG A 712 11.41 39.72 5.77
C ARG A 712 12.61 39.84 6.69
N TRP A 713 13.50 38.86 6.59
CA TRP A 713 14.68 38.72 7.44
C TRP A 713 15.89 38.39 6.57
N ILE A 714 17.06 38.78 7.05
CA ILE A 714 18.35 38.34 6.54
C ILE A 714 19.13 37.71 7.69
N LEU A 715 19.70 36.54 7.43
CA LEU A 715 20.56 35.77 8.31
C LEU A 715 21.98 35.77 7.77
N TRP A 716 22.99 35.71 8.63
CA TRP A 716 24.39 35.55 8.23
C TRP A 716 25.27 35.04 9.36
N LYS A 717 26.45 34.53 9.02
CA LYS A 717 27.52 34.21 9.98
C LYS A 717 28.48 35.39 10.13
N VAL A 718 28.93 35.66 11.35
CA VAL A 718 30.16 36.44 11.60
C VAL A 718 31.37 35.50 11.55
N ASP A 719 32.32 35.76 10.65
CA ASP A 719 33.46 34.89 10.32
C ASP A 719 34.60 35.03 11.34
N GLY A 720 34.30 34.88 12.63
CA GLY A 720 35.26 35.06 13.72
C GLY A 720 36.44 34.08 13.69
N ASN A 721 36.27 32.94 13.03
CA ASN A 721 37.34 31.98 12.76
C ASN A 721 38.46 32.56 11.87
N SER A 722 38.22 33.64 11.12
CA SER A 722 39.27 34.35 10.36
C SER A 722 40.29 35.08 11.24
N LEU A 723 39.95 35.34 12.51
CA LEU A 723 40.82 35.99 13.49
C LEU A 723 41.78 35.00 14.18
N GLY A 724 41.87 33.75 13.70
CA GLY A 724 42.62 32.65 14.31
C GLY A 724 41.78 31.83 15.31
N GLY A 725 42.42 31.15 16.25
CA GLY A 725 41.74 30.33 17.26
C GLY A 725 42.10 28.84 17.20
N ALA A 726 41.44 28.05 18.05
CA ALA A 726 41.59 26.59 18.13
C ALA A 726 40.90 25.80 17.01
N THR A 727 40.59 26.42 15.86
CA THR A 727 39.88 25.78 14.74
C THR A 727 40.84 25.23 13.69
N THR A 728 40.46 24.16 13.00
CA THR A 728 41.18 23.57 11.86
C THR A 728 40.80 24.21 10.53
N CYS A 729 39.87 25.17 10.53
CA CYS A 729 39.40 25.83 9.33
C CYS A 729 40.30 26.97 8.83
N GLN A 730 41.35 27.27 9.59
CA GLN A 730 42.45 28.12 9.16
C GLN A 730 43.67 27.26 8.90
N GLY A 731 44.41 27.58 7.82
CA GLY A 731 45.70 26.95 7.56
C GLY A 731 46.72 27.29 8.66
N GLY A 732 47.46 26.30 9.14
CA GLY A 732 48.48 26.47 10.19
C GLY A 732 48.13 25.71 11.47
N THR A 733 48.94 25.90 12.51
CA THR A 733 48.68 25.28 13.83
C THR A 733 47.59 26.07 14.57
N PRO A 734 46.51 25.41 15.05
CA PRO A 734 45.50 26.09 15.87
C PRO A 734 46.13 26.86 17.03
N SER A 735 45.70 28.10 17.23
CA SER A 735 46.34 29.03 18.17
C SER A 735 45.31 29.65 19.12
N GLY A 736 45.53 29.54 20.42
CA GLY A 736 44.64 30.12 21.44
C GLY A 736 43.30 29.37 21.59
N ALA A 737 42.28 30.05 22.11
CA ALA A 737 40.93 29.50 22.31
C ALA A 737 40.06 29.64 21.05
N TYR A 738 38.98 28.85 20.95
CA TYR A 738 37.97 29.00 19.89
C TYR A 738 37.42 30.43 19.87
N LYS A 739 37.25 30.97 18.65
CA LYS A 739 36.60 32.27 18.43
C LYS A 739 35.11 32.04 18.19
N SER A 740 34.28 32.99 18.61
CA SER A 740 32.83 32.97 18.38
C SER A 740 32.55 33.15 16.88
N THR A 741 31.61 32.38 16.34
CA THR A 741 31.19 32.41 14.93
C THR A 741 29.65 32.45 14.88
N PRO A 742 29.04 33.54 15.38
CA PRO A 742 27.61 33.57 15.60
C PRO A 742 26.83 33.67 14.29
N ILE A 743 25.69 32.99 14.25
CA ILE A 743 24.62 33.26 13.28
C ILE A 743 23.78 34.42 13.82
N MET A 744 23.65 35.45 13.01
CA MET A 744 22.92 36.68 13.28
C MET A 744 21.66 36.72 12.40
N ILE A 745 20.62 37.40 12.87
CA ILE A 745 19.41 37.70 12.10
C ILE A 745 19.02 39.16 12.26
N GLN A 746 18.53 39.78 11.18
CA GLN A 746 18.00 41.14 11.21
C GLN A 746 16.79 41.26 10.29
N ARG A 747 15.82 42.09 10.70
CA ARG A 747 14.65 42.37 9.86
C ARG A 747 15.06 43.25 8.68
N VAL A 748 14.45 43.03 7.53
CA VAL A 748 14.60 43.87 6.35
C VAL A 748 13.22 44.33 5.87
N ALA A 749 13.17 45.49 5.22
CA ALA A 749 11.93 45.97 4.63
C ALA A 749 11.47 45.02 3.51
N ARG A 750 10.22 45.17 3.07
CA ARG A 750 9.63 44.31 2.04
C ARG A 750 10.33 44.40 0.68
N ASP A 751 11.24 45.35 0.49
CA ASP A 751 12.13 45.47 -0.67
C ASP A 751 13.30 44.47 -0.67
N ALA A 752 13.56 43.81 0.46
CA ALA A 752 14.70 42.93 0.73
C ALA A 752 16.08 43.63 0.58
N LEU A 753 16.14 44.94 0.77
CA LEU A 753 17.38 45.73 0.66
C LEU A 753 17.58 46.68 1.85
N THR A 754 16.50 47.17 2.44
CA THR A 754 16.59 48.15 3.53
C THR A 754 16.63 47.43 4.88
N LEU A 755 17.78 47.45 5.56
CA LEU A 755 17.92 46.88 6.91
C LEU A 755 17.06 47.64 7.92
N LEU A 756 16.37 46.90 8.79
CA LEU A 756 15.53 47.42 9.86
C LEU A 756 16.05 46.94 11.22
N ASP A 757 15.87 47.77 12.25
CA ASP A 757 16.28 47.52 13.64
C ASP A 757 17.77 47.16 13.79
N SER A 758 18.15 46.61 14.95
CA SER A 758 19.50 46.07 15.21
C SER A 758 19.52 44.55 15.06
N PRO A 759 20.65 43.94 14.67
CA PRO A 759 20.77 42.49 14.54
C PRO A 759 20.74 41.75 15.89
N SER A 760 20.16 40.55 15.89
CA SER A 760 20.11 39.62 17.03
C SER A 760 21.00 38.40 16.77
N LYS A 761 21.72 37.94 17.80
CA LYS A 761 22.40 36.64 17.77
C LYS A 761 21.41 35.52 18.05
N ILE A 762 21.37 34.51 17.18
CA ILE A 762 20.43 33.39 17.31
C ILE A 762 21.10 32.04 17.61
N LEU A 763 22.34 31.84 17.15
CA LEU A 763 23.12 30.61 17.37
C LEU A 763 24.63 30.95 17.36
N ASP A 764 25.47 30.15 18.03
CA ASP A 764 26.93 30.31 18.06
C ASP A 764 27.62 28.94 18.02
N ASN A 765 28.94 28.88 17.82
CA ASN A 765 29.64 27.59 17.89
C ASN A 765 29.73 27.04 19.32
N GLU A 766 30.04 25.75 19.43
CA GLU A 766 30.12 25.02 20.70
C GLU A 766 31.58 24.63 21.03
N GLY A 767 32.54 25.40 20.49
CA GLY A 767 33.96 25.21 20.72
C GLY A 767 34.45 23.86 20.20
N ALA A 768 34.94 23.00 21.09
CA ALA A 768 35.58 21.75 20.68
C ALA A 768 34.62 20.75 20.01
N SER A 769 33.33 20.77 20.33
CA SER A 769 32.37 19.78 19.80
C SER A 769 32.13 19.94 18.30
N ASN A 770 32.21 21.17 17.78
CA ASN A 770 32.00 21.48 16.36
C ASN A 770 33.18 22.23 15.73
N ASN A 771 34.38 22.08 16.31
CA ASN A 771 35.61 22.73 15.86
C ASN A 771 35.52 24.29 15.82
N GLY A 772 34.60 24.87 16.57
CA GLY A 772 34.42 26.32 16.70
C GLY A 772 33.90 27.00 15.44
N VAL A 773 33.23 26.26 14.55
CA VAL A 773 32.67 26.81 13.31
C VAL A 773 31.23 26.36 13.16
N VAL A 774 30.35 27.35 12.93
CA VAL A 774 29.00 27.16 12.40
C VAL A 774 28.78 28.17 11.27
N GLU A 775 28.14 27.74 10.18
CA GLU A 775 27.99 28.54 8.96
C GLU A 775 26.76 28.12 8.12
N ALA A 776 26.56 28.73 6.96
CA ALA A 776 25.46 28.43 6.03
C ALA A 776 24.05 28.32 6.67
N PRO A 777 23.51 29.41 7.27
CA PRO A 777 22.18 29.40 7.85
C PRO A 777 21.08 29.26 6.78
N ALA A 778 20.10 28.38 7.03
CA ALA A 778 18.84 28.34 6.28
C ALA A 778 17.67 28.19 7.25
N LEU A 779 16.68 29.08 7.15
CA LEU A 779 15.57 29.15 8.10
C LEU A 779 14.26 28.67 7.48
N TYR A 780 13.46 27.94 8.26
CA TYR A 780 12.11 27.53 7.85
C TYR A 780 11.13 27.57 9.02
N LYS A 781 9.86 27.84 8.74
CA LYS A 781 8.77 27.90 9.72
C LYS A 781 7.95 26.63 9.65
N ILE A 782 7.79 25.96 10.79
CA ILE A 782 7.06 24.70 10.90
C ILE A 782 5.61 24.94 11.35
N GLY A 783 4.74 23.96 11.11
CA GLY A 783 3.27 24.13 11.13
C GLY A 783 2.64 24.52 12.47
N ASP A 784 3.37 24.40 13.59
CA ASP A 784 2.95 24.77 14.94
C ASP A 784 3.34 26.22 15.32
N GLY A 785 3.96 26.97 14.39
CA GLY A 785 4.44 28.35 14.61
C GLY A 785 5.87 28.44 15.14
N ASN A 786 6.56 27.31 15.35
CA ASN A 786 7.99 27.28 15.65
C ASN A 786 8.85 27.45 14.39
N TYR A 787 10.15 27.63 14.59
CA TYR A 787 11.15 27.81 13.55
C TYR A 787 12.25 26.77 13.69
N ILE A 788 12.73 26.28 12.56
CA ILE A 788 13.92 25.45 12.45
C ILE A 788 14.98 26.23 11.69
N LEU A 789 16.21 26.21 12.22
CA LEU A 789 17.41 26.74 11.59
C LEU A 789 18.30 25.57 11.22
N PHE A 790 18.52 25.36 9.94
CA PHE A 790 19.59 24.52 9.43
C PHE A 790 20.88 25.32 9.37
N TYR A 791 22.00 24.68 9.67
CA TYR A 791 23.33 25.26 9.57
C TYR A 791 24.35 24.15 9.34
N SER A 792 25.54 24.51 8.88
CA SER A 792 26.67 23.60 8.81
C SER A 792 27.62 23.79 9.98
N ALA A 793 28.18 22.69 10.48
CA ALA A 793 29.15 22.68 11.58
C ALA A 793 30.49 22.07 11.13
N HIS A 794 31.55 22.32 11.90
CA HIS A 794 32.93 21.97 11.56
C HIS A 794 33.46 22.71 10.34
N CYS A 795 34.63 22.31 9.84
CA CYS A 795 35.27 22.99 8.73
C CYS A 795 34.88 22.41 7.37
N TYR A 796 34.52 23.26 6.40
CA TYR A 796 34.13 22.86 5.04
C TYR A 796 35.13 21.91 4.35
N SER A 797 36.43 21.99 4.65
CA SER A 797 37.47 21.14 4.07
C SER A 797 37.70 19.81 4.82
N SER A 798 37.07 19.61 5.98
CA SER A 798 37.11 18.36 6.75
C SER A 798 36.00 17.41 6.34
N ASP A 799 36.18 16.11 6.55
CA ASP A 799 35.11 15.12 6.41
C ASP A 799 34.13 15.17 7.60
N ASP A 800 34.48 15.86 8.68
CA ASP A 800 33.57 16.14 9.80
C ASP A 800 32.55 17.24 9.48
N TYR A 801 32.69 17.93 8.33
CA TYR A 801 31.70 18.93 7.91
C TYR A 801 30.35 18.28 7.75
N ASP A 802 29.35 18.84 8.42
CA ASP A 802 28.04 18.24 8.52
C ASP A 802 26.91 19.27 8.52
N ILE A 803 25.70 18.78 8.28
CA ILE A 803 24.48 19.58 8.31
C ILE A 803 23.78 19.29 9.63
N GLU A 804 23.55 20.33 10.40
CA GLU A 804 22.86 20.32 11.67
C GLU A 804 21.61 21.19 11.62
N TYR A 805 20.76 21.08 12.64
CA TYR A 805 19.57 21.91 12.81
C TYR A 805 19.31 22.24 14.28
N ALA A 806 18.63 23.35 14.54
CA ALA A 806 18.19 23.77 15.86
C ALA A 806 16.81 24.44 15.79
N PHE A 807 16.10 24.52 16.93
CA PHE A 807 14.74 25.05 17.00
C PHE A 807 14.62 26.30 17.87
N SER A 808 13.66 27.16 17.52
CA SER A 808 13.18 28.24 18.38
C SER A 808 11.69 28.47 18.18
N SER A 809 11.01 28.94 19.23
CA SER A 809 9.62 29.43 19.12
C SER A 809 9.53 30.88 18.67
N THR A 810 10.67 31.57 18.57
CA THR A 810 10.77 32.98 18.18
C THR A 810 11.83 33.12 17.10
N ILE A 811 11.47 33.68 15.94
CA ILE A 811 12.35 33.81 14.77
C ILE A 811 13.70 34.47 15.06
N ASN A 812 13.73 35.47 15.94
CA ASN A 812 14.95 36.15 16.37
C ASN A 812 15.33 35.84 17.83
N GLY A 813 14.85 34.71 18.36
CA GLY A 813 15.22 34.16 19.66
C GLY A 813 16.47 33.27 19.58
N ALA A 814 16.84 32.68 20.72
CA ALA A 814 17.90 31.68 20.75
C ALA A 814 17.42 30.37 20.12
N TYR A 815 18.22 29.79 19.23
CA TYR A 815 17.98 28.48 18.64
C TYR A 815 18.74 27.44 19.45
N THR A 816 17.99 26.48 19.97
CA THR A 816 18.44 25.45 20.92
C THR A 816 17.91 24.08 20.48
N ASN A 817 18.20 23.01 21.22
CA ASN A 817 17.83 21.63 20.87
C ASN A 817 18.42 21.25 19.50
N ARG A 818 19.75 21.18 19.46
CA ARG A 818 20.50 20.85 18.25
C ARG A 818 20.32 19.39 17.88
N GLY A 819 20.24 19.13 16.59
CA GLY A 819 20.25 17.80 16.00
C GLY A 819 21.12 17.79 14.75
N ILE A 820 21.46 16.59 14.30
CA ILE A 820 22.31 16.39 13.12
C ILE A 820 21.43 15.84 12.02
N LEU A 821 21.41 16.50 10.86
CA LEU A 821 20.70 16.03 9.69
C LEU A 821 21.55 15.01 8.92
N LEU A 822 22.79 15.34 8.55
CA LEU A 822 23.60 14.51 7.66
C LEU A 822 25.10 14.67 7.90
N ARG A 823 25.82 13.55 8.03
CA ARG A 823 27.28 13.47 8.18
C ARG A 823 27.92 12.48 7.22
N SER A 824 29.22 12.65 6.99
CA SER A 824 30.03 11.67 6.26
C SER A 824 30.00 10.27 6.88
N VAL A 825 29.99 10.18 8.22
CA VAL A 825 29.97 8.89 8.97
C VAL A 825 28.67 8.11 8.80
N ASP A 826 27.63 8.72 8.25
CA ASP A 826 26.37 8.04 7.93
C ASP A 826 26.49 7.15 6.67
N ASN A 827 27.70 7.06 6.08
CA ASN A 827 28.08 6.15 4.99
C ASN A 827 27.20 6.26 3.73
N LYS A 828 26.76 7.47 3.39
CA LYS A 828 25.97 7.77 2.17
C LYS A 828 26.81 7.99 0.91
N GLY A 829 28.14 7.87 1.01
CA GLY A 829 29.05 8.18 -0.10
C GLY A 829 29.17 9.67 -0.40
N ILE A 830 28.82 10.53 0.57
CA ILE A 830 28.94 11.98 0.52
C ILE A 830 29.88 12.39 1.65
N TRP A 831 30.95 13.10 1.31
CA TRP A 831 31.97 13.54 2.27
C TRP A 831 31.91 15.05 2.46
N GLY A 832 31.85 15.49 3.71
CA GLY A 832 31.65 16.89 4.07
C GLY A 832 30.34 17.49 3.51
N PRO A 833 29.16 16.88 3.77
CA PRO A 833 27.88 17.46 3.40
C PRO A 833 27.65 18.80 4.11
N GLY A 834 27.26 19.84 3.37
CA GLY A 834 26.99 21.15 3.97
C GLY A 834 26.46 22.19 2.99
N GLY A 835 26.27 23.42 3.47
CA GLY A 835 25.71 24.51 2.66
C GLY A 835 24.29 24.21 2.20
N LEU A 836 23.42 23.80 3.12
CA LEU A 836 22.05 23.41 2.82
C LEU A 836 21.17 24.65 2.57
N ASP A 837 20.32 24.56 1.55
CA ASP A 837 19.17 25.45 1.39
C ASP A 837 17.88 24.64 1.21
N ILE A 838 16.74 25.23 1.57
CA ILE A 838 15.45 24.58 1.70
C ILE A 838 14.41 25.22 0.80
N ASP A 839 13.57 24.41 0.17
CA ASP A 839 12.48 24.94 -0.64
C ASP A 839 11.42 25.66 0.22
N PRO A 840 10.69 26.64 -0.33
CA PRO A 840 9.68 27.40 0.42
C PRO A 840 8.50 26.57 0.96
N ASN A 841 8.30 25.34 0.48
CA ASN A 841 7.28 24.41 0.97
C ASN A 841 7.81 23.42 2.02
N GLY A 842 9.11 23.48 2.35
CA GLY A 842 9.78 22.59 3.29
C GLY A 842 9.83 21.13 2.86
N LYS A 843 9.73 20.84 1.54
CA LYS A 843 9.62 19.45 1.03
C LYS A 843 10.92 18.88 0.49
N SER A 844 11.81 19.73 0.01
CA SER A 844 13.09 19.36 -0.58
C SER A 844 14.17 20.35 -0.16
N VAL A 845 15.39 19.83 -0.09
CA VAL A 845 16.59 20.58 0.23
C VAL A 845 17.64 20.32 -0.83
N VAL A 846 18.53 21.28 -1.03
CA VAL A 846 19.77 21.10 -1.76
C VAL A 846 20.94 21.33 -0.83
N PHE A 847 22.05 20.66 -1.11
CA PHE A 847 23.30 20.86 -0.36
C PHE A 847 24.48 20.41 -1.22
N HIS A 848 25.70 20.72 -0.80
CA HIS A 848 26.88 20.24 -1.48
C HIS A 848 27.58 19.12 -0.71
N GLY A 849 28.38 18.33 -1.42
CA GLY A 849 29.28 17.36 -0.79
C GLY A 849 30.38 16.87 -1.74
N ARG A 850 31.39 16.20 -1.22
CA ARG A 850 32.52 15.67 -2.00
C ARG A 850 32.35 14.18 -2.26
N LEU A 851 32.95 13.71 -3.36
CA LEU A 851 32.92 12.30 -3.75
C LEU A 851 33.93 11.41 -3.03
N ASN A 852 35.00 12.00 -2.49
CA ASN A 852 36.12 11.25 -1.92
C ASN A 852 36.41 11.73 -0.50
N ALA A 853 36.63 10.77 0.39
CA ALA A 853 37.14 11.01 1.74
C ALA A 853 38.52 11.68 1.70
N ASN A 854 38.83 12.44 2.73
CA ASN A 854 40.12 13.11 2.97
C ASN A 854 40.58 14.00 1.81
N ASN A 855 39.64 14.50 1.00
CA ASN A 855 39.92 15.36 -0.13
C ASN A 855 39.36 16.77 0.08
N GLY A 856 39.88 17.49 1.08
CA GLY A 856 39.37 18.81 1.47
C GLY A 856 39.38 19.87 0.35
N ASN A 857 40.18 19.68 -0.70
CA ASN A 857 40.23 20.54 -1.89
C ASN A 857 39.42 19.99 -3.09
N GLY A 858 38.68 18.90 -2.89
CA GLY A 858 37.89 18.26 -3.93
C GLY A 858 36.69 19.09 -4.38
N ALA A 859 36.20 18.83 -5.59
CA ALA A 859 34.98 19.44 -6.09
C ALA A 859 33.80 19.11 -5.15
N ARG A 860 33.09 20.15 -4.73
CA ARG A 860 31.85 20.05 -3.95
C ARG A 860 30.70 20.01 -4.94
N GLN A 861 30.02 18.89 -5.09
CA GLN A 861 28.96 18.69 -6.08
C GLN A 861 27.58 18.88 -5.44
N LEU A 862 26.59 19.24 -6.27
CA LEU A 862 25.20 19.45 -5.84
C LEU A 862 24.51 18.11 -5.57
N TYR A 863 23.80 18.03 -4.45
CA TYR A 863 22.88 16.96 -4.07
C TYR A 863 21.52 17.55 -3.73
N SER A 864 20.51 16.70 -3.75
CA SER A 864 19.14 17.06 -3.39
C SER A 864 18.54 15.95 -2.54
N ALA A 865 17.79 16.32 -1.53
CA ALA A 865 17.11 15.38 -0.67
C ALA A 865 15.66 15.80 -0.45
N SER A 866 14.78 14.82 -0.26
CA SER A 866 13.44 15.10 0.25
C SER A 866 13.58 15.42 1.73
N LEU A 867 12.77 16.30 2.29
CA LEU A 867 12.83 16.63 3.71
C LEU A 867 11.48 16.33 4.35
N THR A 868 11.52 15.62 5.48
CA THR A 868 10.36 15.35 6.33
C THR A 868 10.59 16.04 7.67
N ILE A 869 9.77 17.04 7.96
CA ILE A 869 9.76 17.73 9.26
C ILE A 869 8.45 17.39 9.97
N ASN A 870 8.53 16.63 11.08
CA ASN A 870 7.39 16.29 11.91
C ASN A 870 7.66 16.71 13.37
N GLY A 871 7.13 17.87 13.76
CA GLY A 871 7.45 18.50 15.04
C GLY A 871 8.95 18.81 15.15
N ARG A 872 9.63 18.16 16.10
CA ARG A 872 11.09 18.27 16.29
C ARG A 872 11.91 17.16 15.62
N SER A 873 11.23 16.20 14.98
CA SER A 873 11.89 15.17 14.19
C SER A 873 12.14 15.68 12.78
N VAL A 874 13.39 15.56 12.32
CA VAL A 874 13.83 16.03 11.01
C VAL A 874 14.58 14.89 10.34
N SER A 875 14.11 14.46 9.18
CA SER A 875 14.73 13.39 8.39
C SER A 875 14.67 13.72 6.91
N TYR A 876 15.47 13.00 6.12
CA TYR A 876 15.56 13.18 4.66
C TYR A 876 15.39 11.89 3.88
#